data_AF-A0A969LEN7-F1
#
_entry.id   AF-A0A969LEN7-F1
#
_cell.length_a   1.000
_cell.length_b   1.000
_cell.length_c   1.000
_cell.angle_alpha   90.00
_cell.angle_beta   90.00
_cell.angle_gamma   90.00
#
_symmetry.space_group_name_H-M   'P 1'
#
loop_
_entity.id
_entity.type
_entity.pdbx_description
1 polymer ?
#
loop_
_entity_poly.entity_id
_entity_poly.type
_entity_poly.pdbx_seq_one_letter_code
_entity_poly.pdbx_strand_id
1 'polypeptide(L)'
;MSLENLPKKPNIVLIITDQEREVMHWPEGWAEENLQARNRLIAHGLTFRNAQCNTAACSPSRASLMTGVYPAQHGVKNLIFCDDPKDKSKRRTPQLPTSLPNIATVLAEAGYHVVLKGKAHLSRPAEYNHEMKRTYWSEADVPHMAERYGFQEWNPPDMSDPMGLNDFGGGNINNDGRYVDGTGTAAGHYMPKDEQYRQSAINFINTYDGDKPFCLIVSLVNPHDVQAYPGRGIQGITSRKPIYEQGGYDLAEFKDLPIDVPPTVDEDLSTKPTVHRSVRQIVGVATGHLLNRTRQLEYVRFYAYLCREVDRQIGKVLDALDKKGLTDDTLIIRTSDHGELACSHGRMRQKFYNAYRETLSVPLIFSNPKLFPTPETTDAFASLIDLLPTLATIAHAPSREQYQFRGKDLTPILNGSVTSVQDTLHFTYEDDVFPVKGANCIRALIEQDWKYAVYYDPFKGAPTEYEMYDLKNDPLETTNLAHPTHFKAEYAAQRTRLHNRLIEVMLENGTLPEETAWPTADDFKPVSRSSPAETGLSENVPVNDLLPRGIKIRRWIYTIVLILMSLDALYQVTFAGADIVSTLVGLIAGGLLGTYVFSHLTKLSWDDDEGRIVSKMDLGGVLTLVGYITFVVVRDTLLDRRFDGPTLDAVSASVVSGVMIGQLYSLRTNIRRILGLDNETHNLRRYEHHIDIDAPVETVWAVFTDFARFGEWNPLLTQVEVDDGGELAIDTSLTLRATGIPGTVKATVTKVEPPFALGWVDHLPLKLLTPRFGIVLLPLEGERTRFIVKETFEGPLLPVVGWRLDSQMPPLYEAMGKALAQEVEKNKITA
;
A
#
# COMPACT_ATOMS: atom_id res chain seq x y z
N MET A 1 -9.37 22.99 39.48
CA MET A 1 -8.02 22.51 39.12
C MET A 1 -7.43 23.57 38.22
N SER A 2 -6.13 23.84 38.28
CA SER A 2 -5.55 24.90 37.47
C SER A 2 -4.18 24.47 37.01
N LEU A 3 -3.88 24.68 35.72
CA LEU A 3 -2.52 24.58 35.17
C LEU A 3 -1.51 25.44 35.96
N GLU A 4 -1.98 26.41 36.76
CA GLU A 4 -1.17 27.18 37.72
C GLU A 4 -0.50 26.31 38.81
N ASN A 5 -0.97 25.08 39.05
CA ASN A 5 -0.35 24.13 39.97
C ASN A 5 0.92 23.48 39.39
N LEU A 6 1.14 23.59 38.08
CA LEU A 6 2.36 23.16 37.42
C LEU A 6 3.39 24.30 37.39
N PRO A 7 4.69 23.98 37.25
CA PRO A 7 5.66 24.99 36.83
C PRO A 7 5.15 25.74 35.59
N LYS A 8 5.46 27.03 35.47
CA LYS A 8 5.03 27.87 34.34
C LYS A 8 5.36 27.25 32.97
N LYS A 9 6.44 26.46 32.90
CA LYS A 9 6.76 25.59 31.77
C LYS A 9 7.16 24.23 32.34
N PRO A 10 6.23 23.27 32.47
CA PRO A 10 6.55 21.94 32.99
C PRO A 10 7.40 21.18 31.97
N ASN A 11 8.10 20.13 32.41
CA ASN A 11 8.60 19.15 31.44
C ASN A 11 7.41 18.44 30.78
N ILE A 12 7.59 17.98 29.54
CA ILE A 12 6.55 17.26 28.80
C ILE A 12 7.10 15.88 28.42
N VAL A 13 6.32 14.84 28.67
CA VAL A 13 6.59 13.51 28.14
C VAL A 13 5.38 13.07 27.32
N LEU A 14 5.56 12.95 26.00
CA LEU A 14 4.53 12.48 25.08
C LEU A 14 4.82 11.03 24.70
N ILE A 15 3.96 10.12 25.14
CA ILE A 15 4.06 8.68 24.89
C ILE A 15 3.09 8.33 23.78
N ILE A 16 3.61 7.85 22.66
CA ILE A 16 2.85 7.43 21.48
C ILE A 16 3.09 5.94 21.28
N THR A 17 2.03 5.16 21.14
CA THR A 17 2.08 3.77 20.66
C THR A 17 1.52 3.70 19.25
N ASP A 18 1.98 2.75 18.44
CA ASP A 18 1.47 2.57 17.08
C ASP A 18 0.33 1.56 17.08
N GLN A 19 -0.78 1.88 16.41
CA GLN A 19 -1.87 0.93 16.19
C GLN A 19 -2.57 0.44 17.48
N GLU A 20 -2.51 1.23 18.57
CA GLU A 20 -3.23 0.95 19.81
C GLU A 20 -4.58 1.65 19.83
N ARG A 21 -5.66 0.87 19.79
CA ARG A 21 -7.00 1.41 20.04
C ARG A 21 -7.24 1.58 21.53
N GLU A 22 -8.16 2.47 21.90
CA GLU A 22 -8.69 2.51 23.27
C GLU A 22 -9.24 1.13 23.68
N VAL A 23 -9.17 0.82 24.98
CA VAL A 23 -9.58 -0.47 25.54
C VAL A 23 -11.04 -0.74 25.21
N MET A 24 -11.28 -1.76 24.38
CA MET A 24 -12.61 -2.23 24.01
C MET A 24 -12.58 -3.67 23.54
N HIS A 25 -13.72 -4.36 23.73
CA HIS A 25 -13.94 -5.78 23.42
C HIS A 25 -13.12 -6.76 24.27
N TRP A 26 -12.54 -6.31 25.38
CA TRP A 26 -11.89 -7.18 26.38
C TRP A 26 -12.82 -7.43 27.58
N PRO A 27 -12.61 -8.50 28.35
CA PRO A 27 -13.33 -8.71 29.59
C PRO A 27 -13.15 -7.53 30.55
N GLU A 28 -14.20 -7.21 31.29
CA GLU A 28 -14.14 -6.21 32.36
C GLU A 28 -13.01 -6.54 33.35
N GLY A 29 -12.22 -5.54 33.74
CA GLY A 29 -11.09 -5.70 34.66
C GLY A 29 -9.79 -6.20 34.02
N TRP A 30 -9.82 -6.73 32.79
CA TRP A 30 -8.62 -7.33 32.19
C TRP A 30 -7.53 -6.28 31.96
N ALA A 31 -7.89 -5.10 31.45
CA ALA A 31 -6.94 -4.02 31.21
C ALA A 31 -6.35 -3.50 32.53
N GLU A 32 -7.17 -3.36 33.56
CA GLU A 32 -6.76 -2.93 34.89
C GLU A 32 -5.80 -3.92 35.55
N GLU A 33 -5.96 -5.23 35.31
CA GLU A 33 -5.03 -6.23 35.83
C GLU A 33 -3.72 -6.30 35.03
N ASN A 34 -3.73 -5.97 33.74
CA ASN A 34 -2.61 -6.25 32.83
C ASN A 34 -1.83 -5.01 32.35
N LEU A 35 -2.43 -3.82 32.36
CA LEU A 35 -1.84 -2.58 31.85
C LEU A 35 -1.50 -1.62 33.01
N GLN A 36 -0.46 -1.97 33.76
CA GLN A 36 -0.08 -1.29 35.00
C GLN A 36 0.43 0.14 34.78
N ALA A 37 1.13 0.41 33.67
CA ALA A 37 1.57 1.76 33.36
C ALA A 37 0.38 2.66 32.98
N ARG A 38 -0.59 2.12 32.22
CA ARG A 38 -1.87 2.78 31.97
C ARG A 38 -2.58 3.14 33.28
N ASN A 39 -2.69 2.21 34.22
CA ASN A 39 -3.36 2.48 35.51
C ASN A 39 -2.67 3.60 36.31
N ARG A 40 -1.34 3.64 36.33
CA ARG A 40 -0.58 4.71 36.99
C ARG A 40 -0.89 6.08 36.39
N LEU A 41 -1.01 6.16 35.07
CA LEU A 41 -1.39 7.40 34.38
C LEU A 41 -2.84 7.81 34.64
N ILE A 42 -3.78 6.85 34.73
CA ILE A 42 -5.17 7.14 35.10
C ILE A 42 -5.25 7.67 36.53
N ALA A 43 -4.55 7.04 37.48
CA ALA A 43 -4.63 7.36 38.91
C ALA A 43 -4.35 8.84 39.21
N HIS A 44 -3.56 9.49 38.35
CA HIS A 44 -3.20 10.90 38.43
C HIS A 44 -3.43 11.63 37.11
N GLY A 45 -4.53 11.30 36.42
CA GLY A 45 -4.80 11.86 35.11
C GLY A 45 -6.27 12.08 34.77
N LEU A 46 -6.47 12.90 33.74
CA LEU A 46 -7.73 13.09 33.05
C LEU A 46 -7.75 12.21 31.79
N THR A 47 -8.66 11.24 31.75
CA THR A 47 -8.85 10.35 30.60
C THR A 47 -9.98 10.86 29.69
N PHE A 48 -9.69 11.05 28.40
CA PHE A 48 -10.70 11.38 27.38
C PHE A 48 -11.30 10.09 26.81
N ARG A 49 -12.60 9.87 27.02
CA ARG A 49 -13.30 8.65 26.56
C ARG A 49 -13.68 8.69 25.07
N ASN A 50 -13.63 9.87 24.46
CA ASN A 50 -13.96 10.10 23.05
C ASN A 50 -12.80 10.79 22.30
N ALA A 51 -11.59 10.26 22.45
CA ALA A 51 -10.42 10.69 21.69
C ALA A 51 -10.27 9.88 20.40
N GLN A 52 -10.12 10.54 19.25
CA GLN A 52 -10.01 9.87 17.95
C GLN A 52 -8.90 10.41 17.05
N CYS A 53 -8.32 9.55 16.20
CA CYS A 53 -7.44 9.99 15.14
C CYS A 53 -8.21 10.70 14.01
N ASN A 54 -7.54 11.62 13.33
CA ASN A 54 -8.13 12.42 12.24
C ASN A 54 -7.94 11.77 10.87
N THR A 55 -7.06 10.78 10.78
CA THR A 55 -6.75 10.03 9.56
C THR A 55 -6.04 8.72 9.92
N ALA A 56 -5.88 7.85 8.93
CA ALA A 56 -5.05 6.65 8.96
C ALA A 56 -4.45 6.47 7.55
N ALA A 57 -3.30 5.81 7.35
CA ALA A 57 -2.50 5.00 8.28
C ALA A 57 -1.43 5.81 9.06
N CYS A 58 -0.38 5.14 9.57
CA CYS A 58 0.64 5.68 10.49
C CYS A 58 1.18 7.05 10.04
N SER A 59 1.73 7.18 8.81
CA SER A 59 2.38 8.44 8.38
C SER A 59 1.42 9.62 8.30
N PRO A 60 0.24 9.53 7.63
CA PRO A 60 -0.75 10.60 7.67
C PRO A 60 -1.17 10.97 9.09
N SER A 61 -1.43 9.98 9.96
CA SER A 61 -1.92 10.26 11.30
C SER A 61 -0.87 10.91 12.19
N ARG A 62 0.38 10.43 12.13
CA ARG A 62 1.52 11.03 12.82
C ARG A 62 1.81 12.44 12.31
N ALA A 63 1.73 12.68 11.00
CA ALA A 63 1.85 14.02 10.46
C ALA A 63 0.76 14.96 10.99
N SER A 64 -0.50 14.51 11.06
CA SER A 64 -1.59 15.29 11.64
C SER A 64 -1.38 15.56 13.14
N LEU A 65 -1.02 14.55 13.93
CA LEU A 65 -0.68 14.67 15.35
C LEU A 65 0.43 15.70 15.57
N MET A 66 1.49 15.63 14.77
CA MET A 66 2.67 16.47 14.93
C MET A 66 2.45 17.92 14.49
N THR A 67 1.44 18.21 13.67
CA THR A 67 1.25 19.53 13.03
C THR A 67 -0.05 20.22 13.38
N GLY A 68 -1.00 19.52 13.99
CA GLY A 68 -2.30 20.09 14.35
C GLY A 68 -3.21 20.43 13.16
N VAL A 69 -2.95 19.85 11.98
CA VAL A 69 -3.71 20.05 10.74
C VAL A 69 -3.98 18.72 10.02
N TYR A 70 -4.89 18.72 9.04
CA TYR A 70 -5.29 17.52 8.30
C TYR A 70 -4.35 17.22 7.12
N PRO A 71 -4.44 16.00 6.52
CA PRO A 71 -3.69 15.64 5.31
C PRO A 71 -3.85 16.60 4.13
N ALA A 72 -4.97 17.30 4.05
CA ALA A 72 -5.19 18.33 3.03
C ALA A 72 -4.19 19.49 3.13
N GLN A 73 -3.75 19.87 4.34
CA GLN A 73 -2.78 20.94 4.54
C GLN A 73 -1.34 20.45 4.49
N HIS A 74 -1.03 19.34 5.17
CA HIS A 74 0.35 18.86 5.27
C HIS A 74 0.78 17.96 4.10
N GLY A 75 -0.13 17.54 3.21
CA GLY A 75 0.18 16.79 1.98
C GLY A 75 0.53 15.31 2.17
N VAL A 76 0.92 14.87 3.38
CA VAL A 76 1.12 13.45 3.73
C VAL A 76 -0.21 12.70 3.78
N LYS A 77 -0.70 12.31 2.60
CA LYS A 77 -1.98 11.60 2.40
C LYS A 77 -1.85 10.08 2.31
N ASN A 78 -0.64 9.57 2.15
CA ASN A 78 -0.34 8.15 2.00
C ASN A 78 0.74 7.71 2.99
N LEU A 79 0.75 6.43 3.32
CA LEU A 79 1.83 5.79 4.06
C LEU A 79 3.18 5.95 3.35
N ILE A 80 4.21 6.31 4.11
CA ILE A 80 5.58 6.48 3.61
C ILE A 80 6.30 5.13 3.64
N PHE A 81 6.80 4.69 2.48
CA PHE A 81 7.72 3.57 2.37
C PHE A 81 9.12 4.06 1.99
N CYS A 82 10.15 3.32 2.43
CA CYS A 82 11.54 3.55 2.01
C CYS A 82 11.73 3.33 0.49
N ASP A 83 11.03 2.35 -0.09
CA ASP A 83 11.01 2.09 -1.53
C ASP A 83 9.55 1.99 -2.01
N ASP A 84 9.00 3.08 -2.56
CA ASP A 84 7.65 3.06 -3.13
C ASP A 84 7.71 3.07 -4.67
N PRO A 85 7.34 1.97 -5.35
CA PRO A 85 7.26 1.93 -6.82
C PRO A 85 6.39 3.04 -7.40
N LYS A 86 5.44 3.55 -6.61
CA LYS A 86 4.59 4.62 -7.07
C LYS A 86 5.41 5.89 -7.32
N ASP A 87 6.70 6.03 -6.87
CA ASP A 87 7.66 7.20 -6.81
C ASP A 87 7.68 8.18 -7.99
N LYS A 88 6.97 7.82 -9.06
CA LYS A 88 6.89 8.53 -10.33
C LYS A 88 5.49 9.08 -10.66
N SER A 89 4.50 8.92 -9.77
CA SER A 89 3.12 9.39 -9.96
C SER A 89 2.96 10.92 -9.74
N LYS A 90 1.89 11.53 -10.26
CA LYS A 90 1.59 12.96 -10.05
C LYS A 90 1.15 13.30 -8.61
N ARG A 91 0.82 12.30 -7.77
CA ARG A 91 0.35 12.48 -6.37
C ARG A 91 1.49 12.56 -5.35
N ARG A 92 2.61 13.19 -5.69
CA ARG A 92 3.87 12.98 -4.96
C ARG A 92 4.40 14.18 -4.24
N THR A 93 4.05 14.21 -2.96
CA THR A 93 4.96 14.74 -1.94
C THR A 93 4.71 13.96 -0.63
N PRO A 94 5.22 12.72 -0.50
CA PRO A 94 4.82 11.84 0.60
C PRO A 94 5.50 12.15 1.95
N GLN A 95 6.40 13.13 2.05
CA GLN A 95 7.08 13.46 3.31
C GLN A 95 6.46 14.71 3.92
N LEU A 96 6.59 14.86 5.24
CA LEU A 96 6.12 16.06 5.92
C LEU A 96 6.89 17.30 5.39
N PRO A 97 6.21 18.37 4.96
CA PRO A 97 6.88 19.58 4.52
C PRO A 97 7.67 20.24 5.67
N THR A 98 8.95 20.50 5.45
CA THR A 98 9.84 21.10 6.46
C THR A 98 9.51 22.56 6.76
N SER A 99 8.67 23.21 5.94
CA SER A 99 8.18 24.56 6.15
C SER A 99 6.99 24.64 7.09
N LEU A 100 6.33 23.51 7.38
CA LEU A 100 5.14 23.48 8.23
C LEU A 100 5.58 23.40 9.71
N PRO A 101 5.02 24.25 10.60
CA PRO A 101 5.23 24.12 12.03
C PRO A 101 4.78 22.75 12.54
N ASN A 102 5.55 22.19 13.47
CA ASN A 102 5.26 20.92 14.12
C ASN A 102 5.57 21.00 15.62
N ILE A 103 5.24 19.95 16.40
CA ILE A 103 5.47 19.90 17.85
C ILE A 103 6.89 20.33 18.23
N ALA A 104 7.91 19.86 17.52
CA ALA A 104 9.28 20.18 17.87
C ALA A 104 9.65 21.64 17.57
N THR A 105 9.28 22.16 16.39
CA THR A 105 9.60 23.56 16.06
C THR A 105 8.82 24.55 16.94
N VAL A 106 7.54 24.27 17.22
CA VAL A 106 6.70 25.12 18.09
C VAL A 106 7.21 25.12 19.54
N LEU A 107 7.55 23.96 20.10
CA LEU A 107 8.06 23.88 21.47
C LEU A 107 9.50 24.40 21.59
N ALA A 108 10.34 24.19 20.59
CA ALA A 108 11.68 24.77 20.55
C ALA A 108 11.65 26.30 20.52
N GLU A 109 10.73 26.90 19.74
CA GLU A 109 10.49 28.36 19.75
C GLU A 109 9.98 28.84 21.12
N ALA A 110 9.20 28.01 21.81
CA ALA A 110 8.80 28.23 23.20
C ALA A 110 9.94 28.00 24.22
N GLY A 111 11.15 27.65 23.79
CA GLY A 111 12.33 27.49 24.65
C GLY A 111 12.53 26.10 25.25
N TYR A 112 11.84 25.08 24.74
CA TYR A 112 12.03 23.68 25.17
C TYR A 112 13.23 23.02 24.50
N HIS A 113 13.82 22.02 25.16
CA HIS A 113 14.66 21.01 24.51
C HIS A 113 13.78 19.85 24.05
N VAL A 114 13.63 19.63 22.74
CA VAL A 114 12.67 18.65 22.19
C VAL A 114 13.40 17.44 21.61
N VAL A 115 13.07 16.26 22.13
CA VAL A 115 13.72 15.00 21.83
C VAL A 115 12.70 13.98 21.39
N LEU A 116 13.01 13.22 20.33
CA LEU A 116 12.21 12.10 19.87
C LEU A 116 13.01 10.80 20.04
N LYS A 117 12.50 9.86 20.83
CA LYS A 117 13.06 8.49 20.91
C LYS A 117 12.00 7.55 20.37
N GLY A 118 12.26 6.91 19.22
CA GLY A 118 11.28 6.03 18.59
C GLY A 118 10.92 6.33 17.15
N LYS A 119 9.79 5.73 16.76
CA LYS A 119 9.21 5.80 15.42
C LYS A 119 8.74 7.23 15.09
N ALA A 120 9.26 7.82 14.03
CA ALA A 120 8.84 9.12 13.53
C ALA A 120 7.77 8.94 12.43
N HIS A 121 8.12 8.19 11.40
CA HIS A 121 7.34 7.93 10.19
C HIS A 121 6.87 9.19 9.44
N LEU A 122 7.67 10.26 9.51
CA LEU A 122 7.39 11.57 8.89
C LEU A 122 8.18 11.80 7.58
N SER A 123 9.27 11.06 7.40
CA SER A 123 10.22 11.25 6.30
C SER A 123 10.84 9.94 5.86
N ARG A 124 11.64 10.02 4.80
CA ARG A 124 12.58 8.97 4.39
C ARG A 124 13.97 9.26 4.96
N PRO A 125 14.91 8.30 4.86
CA PRO A 125 16.32 8.58 5.13
C PRO A 125 16.84 9.76 4.28
N ALA A 126 17.71 10.59 4.86
CA ALA A 126 18.29 11.79 4.28
C ALA A 126 19.14 11.49 3.03
N GLU A 127 19.87 10.36 3.03
CA GLU A 127 20.66 9.91 1.89
C GLU A 127 19.87 9.04 0.90
N TYR A 128 18.54 9.14 0.91
CA TYR A 128 17.72 8.35 0.01
C TYR A 128 18.06 8.65 -1.46
N ASN A 129 18.61 7.63 -2.13
CA ASN A 129 18.98 7.69 -3.53
C ASN A 129 18.05 6.79 -4.35
N HIS A 130 17.17 7.42 -5.13
CA HIS A 130 16.21 6.76 -6.01
C HIS A 130 16.84 5.83 -7.07
N GLU A 131 18.06 6.14 -7.53
CA GLU A 131 18.76 5.37 -8.56
C GLU A 131 19.49 4.15 -7.97
N MET A 132 20.02 4.29 -6.75
CA MET A 132 20.76 3.23 -6.06
C MET A 132 19.91 2.37 -5.12
N LYS A 133 18.63 2.72 -4.92
CA LYS A 133 17.73 2.08 -3.91
C LYS A 133 18.41 1.95 -2.54
N ARG A 134 19.19 2.96 -2.14
CA ARG A 134 19.79 3.00 -0.81
C ARG A 134 18.74 3.53 0.16
N THR A 135 18.31 2.68 1.08
CA THR A 135 17.13 2.86 1.95
C THR A 135 17.42 2.72 3.44
N TYR A 136 18.69 2.74 3.84
CA TYR A 136 19.08 2.53 5.23
C TYR A 136 19.24 3.85 5.96
N TRP A 137 18.68 3.94 7.16
CA TRP A 137 18.93 5.02 8.09
C TRP A 137 20.41 5.00 8.53
N SER A 138 21.02 6.17 8.65
CA SER A 138 22.41 6.38 9.02
C SER A 138 22.55 7.49 10.07
N GLU A 139 23.77 7.70 10.55
CA GLU A 139 24.07 8.81 11.46
C GLU A 139 23.76 10.19 10.86
N ALA A 140 23.72 10.31 9.51
CA ALA A 140 23.35 11.55 8.83
C ALA A 140 21.88 11.93 9.05
N ASP A 141 21.02 10.99 9.45
CA ASP A 141 19.60 11.27 9.69
C ASP A 141 19.35 12.00 11.01
N VAL A 142 20.24 11.86 12.00
CA VAL A 142 20.11 12.57 13.28
C VAL A 142 20.19 14.11 13.08
N PRO A 143 21.24 14.68 12.46
CA PRO A 143 21.27 16.10 12.17
C PRO A 143 20.18 16.49 11.15
N HIS A 144 19.80 15.61 10.22
CA HIS A 144 18.68 15.88 9.32
C HIS A 144 17.35 16.10 10.06
N MET A 145 17.03 15.22 11.02
CA MET A 145 15.82 15.33 11.84
C MET A 145 15.83 16.61 12.71
N ALA A 146 17.00 16.96 13.25
CA ALA A 146 17.17 18.20 14.01
C ALA A 146 17.00 19.44 13.13
N GLU A 147 17.68 19.51 11.98
CA GLU A 147 17.69 20.68 11.11
C GLU A 147 16.37 20.88 10.36
N ARG A 148 15.70 19.79 9.95
CA ARG A 148 14.51 19.85 9.09
C ARG A 148 13.20 19.81 9.85
N TYR A 149 13.16 19.11 10.97
CA TYR A 149 11.93 18.90 11.74
C TYR A 149 12.02 19.45 13.16
N GLY A 150 13.19 19.83 13.66
CA GLY A 150 13.37 20.44 14.98
C GLY A 150 13.61 19.45 16.12
N PHE A 151 13.65 18.13 15.84
CA PHE A 151 13.93 17.11 16.86
C PHE A 151 15.43 17.09 17.17
N GLN A 152 15.83 17.74 18.26
CA GLN A 152 17.24 17.99 18.60
C GLN A 152 18.02 16.72 18.91
N GLU A 153 17.33 15.66 19.31
CA GLU A 153 17.88 14.32 19.38
C GLU A 153 16.88 13.32 18.79
N TRP A 154 17.40 12.34 18.06
CA TRP A 154 16.66 11.22 17.52
C TRP A 154 17.48 9.92 17.55
N ASN A 155 16.84 8.75 17.67
CA ASN A 155 17.54 7.46 17.72
C ASN A 155 17.22 6.53 16.53
N PRO A 156 17.87 6.72 15.37
CA PRO A 156 17.67 5.88 14.19
C PRO A 156 18.01 4.40 14.47
N PRO A 157 17.56 3.46 13.63
CA PRO A 157 16.66 3.65 12.47
C PRO A 157 15.20 3.95 12.88
N ASP A 158 14.44 4.51 11.95
CA ASP A 158 12.96 4.61 12.03
C ASP A 158 12.31 3.27 11.67
N MET A 159 11.11 3.02 12.20
CA MET A 159 10.34 1.78 11.95
C MET A 159 9.25 2.04 10.91
N SER A 160 9.72 2.39 9.71
CA SER A 160 8.89 2.93 8.62
C SER A 160 8.39 1.87 7.64
N ASP A 161 8.97 0.65 7.63
CA ASP A 161 8.38 -0.46 6.88
C ASP A 161 7.37 -1.16 7.80
N PRO A 162 6.06 -0.89 7.63
CA PRO A 162 5.08 -1.49 8.52
C PRO A 162 5.17 -3.00 8.47
N MET A 163 5.53 -3.66 7.36
CA MET A 163 5.50 -5.13 7.28
C MET A 163 6.86 -5.80 7.53
N GLY A 164 7.90 -5.01 7.82
CA GLY A 164 9.27 -5.49 7.99
C GLY A 164 9.46 -6.24 9.30
N LEU A 165 10.05 -7.44 9.27
CA LEU A 165 10.39 -8.19 10.49
C LEU A 165 11.37 -7.42 11.37
N ASN A 166 12.29 -6.68 10.75
CA ASN A 166 13.27 -5.87 11.44
C ASN A 166 12.64 -4.64 12.11
N ASP A 167 11.42 -4.27 11.74
CA ASP A 167 10.72 -3.10 12.26
C ASP A 167 9.93 -3.41 13.54
N PHE A 168 9.96 -4.66 14.01
CA PHE A 168 9.14 -5.12 15.14
C PHE A 168 9.48 -4.41 16.45
N GLY A 169 8.42 -4.03 17.18
CA GLY A 169 8.53 -3.38 18.48
C GLY A 169 9.04 -4.31 19.56
N GLY A 170 8.67 -5.61 19.49
CA GLY A 170 8.96 -6.59 20.55
C GLY A 170 9.64 -7.85 20.02
N GLY A 171 9.48 -8.94 20.76
CA GLY A 171 10.08 -10.24 20.45
C GLY A 171 11.61 -10.21 20.54
N ASN A 172 12.29 -10.94 19.64
CA ASN A 172 13.75 -10.98 19.58
C ASN A 172 14.37 -9.70 18.99
N ILE A 173 13.59 -8.95 18.20
CA ILE A 173 14.04 -7.72 17.56
C ILE A 173 14.00 -6.56 18.57
N ASN A 174 12.86 -6.39 19.22
CA ASN A 174 12.64 -5.49 20.37
C ASN A 174 13.12 -4.04 20.15
N ASN A 175 12.61 -3.36 19.12
CA ASN A 175 12.92 -1.93 18.95
C ASN A 175 12.36 -1.06 20.09
N ASP A 176 11.24 -1.44 20.72
CA ASP A 176 10.67 -0.67 21.84
C ASP A 176 11.61 -0.63 23.04
N GLY A 177 12.21 -1.77 23.41
CA GLY A 177 13.25 -1.79 24.44
C GLY A 177 14.48 -0.96 24.02
N ARG A 178 14.90 -1.00 22.75
CA ARG A 178 15.99 -0.15 22.25
C ARG A 178 15.67 1.33 22.44
N TYR A 179 14.44 1.75 22.14
CA TYR A 179 13.96 3.12 22.30
C TYR A 179 13.90 3.54 23.77
N VAL A 180 13.46 2.65 24.66
CA VAL A 180 13.19 2.97 26.06
C VAL A 180 14.42 2.86 26.96
N ASP A 181 15.10 1.72 26.95
CA ASP A 181 16.16 1.39 27.91
C ASP A 181 17.43 0.83 27.25
N GLY A 182 17.52 0.85 25.91
CA GLY A 182 18.64 0.31 25.16
C GLY A 182 18.68 -1.22 25.13
N THR A 183 17.59 -1.92 25.51
CA THR A 183 17.48 -3.37 25.39
C THR A 183 16.88 -3.76 24.06
N GLY A 184 17.65 -4.36 23.15
CA GLY A 184 17.10 -4.84 21.88
C GLY A 184 18.12 -4.85 20.75
N THR A 185 17.60 -4.86 19.53
CA THR A 185 18.38 -4.75 18.30
C THR A 185 17.89 -3.56 17.48
N ALA A 186 18.79 -2.94 16.72
CA ALA A 186 18.45 -1.84 15.84
C ALA A 186 18.12 -2.39 14.46
N ALA A 187 16.83 -2.45 14.11
CA ALA A 187 16.37 -3.05 12.88
C ALA A 187 16.93 -4.48 12.65
N GLY A 188 16.96 -5.31 13.69
CA GLY A 188 17.51 -6.67 13.64
C GLY A 188 19.04 -6.76 13.64
N HIS A 189 19.76 -5.63 13.67
CA HIS A 189 21.21 -5.59 13.77
C HIS A 189 21.67 -5.33 15.22
N TYR A 190 22.68 -6.08 15.66
CA TYR A 190 23.25 -5.90 16.98
C TYR A 190 24.02 -4.58 17.06
N MET A 191 23.68 -3.78 18.07
CA MET A 191 24.46 -2.60 18.49
C MET A 191 25.01 -2.81 19.90
N PRO A 192 26.21 -2.29 20.23
CA PRO A 192 26.73 -2.35 21.59
C PRO A 192 25.73 -1.76 22.60
N LYS A 193 25.49 -2.47 23.71
CA LYS A 193 24.48 -2.07 24.72
C LYS A 193 24.70 -0.65 25.26
N ASP A 194 25.96 -0.27 25.50
CA ASP A 194 26.28 1.07 26.01
C ASP A 194 25.95 2.17 25.00
N GLU A 195 26.00 1.88 23.70
CA GLU A 195 25.58 2.80 22.65
C GLU A 195 24.06 2.92 22.60
N GLN A 196 23.35 1.78 22.63
CA GLN A 196 21.89 1.77 22.63
C GLN A 196 21.33 2.48 23.87
N TYR A 197 21.88 2.22 25.05
CA TYR A 197 21.47 2.87 26.28
C TYR A 197 21.70 4.38 26.19
N ARG A 198 22.86 4.85 25.71
CA ARG A 198 23.14 6.29 25.56
C ARG A 198 22.09 7.03 24.71
N GLN A 199 21.50 6.34 23.74
CA GLN A 199 20.47 6.91 22.87
C GLN A 199 19.03 6.76 23.40
N SER A 200 18.83 6.01 24.48
CA SER A 200 17.51 5.64 25.01
C SER A 200 16.79 6.77 25.76
N ALA A 201 15.47 6.65 25.91
CA ALA A 201 14.64 7.58 26.68
C ALA A 201 15.04 7.62 28.17
N ILE A 202 15.32 6.46 28.78
CA ILE A 202 15.72 6.39 30.19
C ILE A 202 17.08 7.07 30.41
N ASN A 203 18.04 6.88 29.51
CA ASN A 203 19.31 7.58 29.63
C ASN A 203 19.11 9.10 29.56
N PHE A 204 18.32 9.58 28.59
CA PHE A 204 17.98 11.00 28.51
C PHE A 204 17.40 11.54 29.83
N ILE A 205 16.39 10.87 30.40
CA ILE A 205 15.80 11.26 31.71
C ILE A 205 16.86 11.30 32.82
N ASN A 206 17.75 10.32 32.86
CA ASN A 206 18.75 10.20 33.91
C ASN A 206 19.87 11.24 33.80
N THR A 207 20.26 11.61 32.58
CA THR A 207 21.46 12.42 32.32
C THR A 207 21.16 13.85 31.89
N TYR A 208 19.92 14.20 31.53
CA TYR A 208 19.58 15.57 31.16
C TYR A 208 19.77 16.51 32.35
N ASP A 209 20.69 17.46 32.21
CA ASP A 209 21.08 18.46 33.20
C ASP A 209 20.99 19.90 32.64
N GLY A 210 20.30 20.07 31.51
CA GLY A 210 20.06 21.35 30.87
C GLY A 210 19.23 22.32 31.72
N ASP A 211 19.35 23.61 31.43
CA ASP A 211 18.61 24.70 32.08
C ASP A 211 17.21 24.95 31.51
N LYS A 212 16.88 24.29 30.39
CA LYS A 212 15.59 24.39 29.69
C LYS A 212 14.63 23.28 30.16
N PRO A 213 13.31 23.52 30.16
CA PRO A 213 12.35 22.42 30.23
C PRO A 213 12.49 21.55 28.98
N PHE A 214 12.28 20.25 29.11
CA PHE A 214 12.34 19.33 27.98
C PHE A 214 10.95 18.87 27.53
N CYS A 215 10.85 18.49 26.25
CA CYS A 215 9.76 17.68 25.73
C CYS A 215 10.36 16.38 25.17
N LEU A 216 10.12 15.26 25.87
CA LEU A 216 10.55 13.93 25.46
C LEU A 216 9.39 13.19 24.82
N ILE A 217 9.48 12.91 23.53
CA ILE A 217 8.52 12.10 22.79
C ILE A 217 9.06 10.66 22.76
N VAL A 218 8.34 9.74 23.42
CA VAL A 218 8.63 8.30 23.41
C VAL A 218 7.62 7.64 22.46
N SER A 219 8.07 7.24 21.27
CA SER A 219 7.21 6.78 20.18
C SER A 219 7.46 5.31 19.85
N LEU A 220 6.62 4.44 20.39
CA LEU A 220 6.77 2.99 20.37
C LEU A 220 6.03 2.35 19.17
N VAL A 221 6.49 1.17 18.79
CA VAL A 221 5.98 0.41 17.64
C VAL A 221 4.85 -0.52 18.04
N ASN A 222 4.94 -1.21 19.17
CA ASN A 222 3.82 -2.07 19.56
C ASN A 222 2.57 -1.28 19.91
N PRO A 223 1.37 -1.85 19.68
CA PRO A 223 1.06 -3.22 19.23
C PRO A 223 1.03 -3.47 17.70
N HIS A 224 1.64 -2.63 16.85
CA HIS A 224 1.63 -2.79 15.38
C HIS A 224 2.11 -4.16 14.89
N ASP A 225 2.94 -4.87 15.67
CA ASP A 225 3.41 -6.23 15.37
C ASP A 225 2.26 -7.24 15.20
N VAL A 226 1.02 -6.91 15.59
CA VAL A 226 -0.17 -7.76 15.45
C VAL A 226 -0.38 -8.30 14.03
N GLN A 227 0.03 -7.55 13.01
CA GLN A 227 0.01 -7.96 11.61
C GLN A 227 0.82 -9.25 11.32
N ALA A 228 1.78 -9.59 12.19
CA ALA A 228 2.65 -10.75 12.08
C ALA A 228 1.89 -12.07 12.28
N TYR A 229 0.70 -12.02 12.88
CA TYR A 229 -0.19 -13.15 13.03
C TYR A 229 -1.32 -13.09 11.97
N PRO A 230 -1.64 -14.21 11.29
CA PRO A 230 -1.04 -15.54 11.45
C PRO A 230 0.31 -15.67 10.73
N GLY A 231 0.69 -14.70 9.89
CA GLY A 231 2.02 -14.63 9.26
C GLY A 231 2.27 -15.70 8.20
N ARG A 232 1.21 -16.30 7.64
CA ARG A 232 1.29 -17.38 6.63
C ARG A 232 0.73 -17.00 5.25
N GLY A 233 0.45 -15.72 5.03
CA GLY A 233 0.10 -15.17 3.71
C GLY A 233 1.31 -15.10 2.76
N ILE A 234 1.24 -14.23 1.73
CA ILE A 234 2.35 -14.00 0.79
C ILE A 234 3.68 -13.75 1.52
N GLN A 235 3.63 -13.02 2.64
CA GLN A 235 4.80 -12.72 3.45
C GLN A 235 5.45 -13.94 4.10
N GLY A 236 4.67 -14.98 4.41
CA GLY A 236 5.15 -16.21 5.03
C GLY A 236 5.66 -17.27 4.04
N ILE A 237 5.49 -17.07 2.72
CA ILE A 237 5.79 -18.09 1.69
C ILE A 237 7.27 -18.52 1.70
N THR A 238 8.16 -17.62 2.09
CA THR A 238 9.62 -17.84 2.04
C THR A 238 10.15 -18.66 3.22
N SER A 239 9.35 -18.92 4.25
CA SER A 239 9.80 -19.53 5.51
C SER A 239 8.89 -20.67 5.97
N ARG A 240 9.48 -21.61 6.73
CA ARG A 240 8.71 -22.69 7.39
C ARG A 240 7.93 -22.18 8.61
N LYS A 241 8.43 -21.14 9.28
CA LYS A 241 7.82 -20.55 10.48
C LYS A 241 6.91 -19.37 10.10
N PRO A 242 5.77 -19.17 10.77
CA PRO A 242 4.96 -17.96 10.61
C PRO A 242 5.73 -16.71 11.05
N ILE A 243 5.35 -15.55 10.53
CA ILE A 243 6.08 -14.28 10.76
C ILE A 243 6.20 -13.92 12.24
N TYR A 244 5.15 -14.10 13.06
CA TYR A 244 5.24 -13.82 14.50
C TYR A 244 6.31 -14.68 15.20
N GLU A 245 6.41 -15.98 14.87
CA GLU A 245 7.47 -16.85 15.42
C GLU A 245 8.87 -16.45 14.94
N GLN A 246 8.98 -15.96 13.70
CA GLN A 246 10.26 -15.42 13.19
C GLN A 246 10.67 -14.16 13.96
N GLY A 247 9.70 -13.32 14.33
CA GLY A 247 9.90 -12.14 15.17
C GLY A 247 10.25 -12.48 16.62
N GLY A 248 10.12 -13.75 17.03
CA GLY A 248 10.45 -14.23 18.36
C GLY A 248 9.28 -14.32 19.33
N TYR A 249 8.05 -14.20 18.85
CA TYR A 249 6.86 -14.38 19.67
C TYR A 249 6.48 -15.85 19.80
N ASP A 250 6.12 -16.31 21.00
CA ASP A 250 5.64 -17.67 21.24
C ASP A 250 4.11 -17.68 21.38
N LEU A 251 3.45 -18.53 20.57
CA LEU A 251 2.01 -18.74 20.62
C LEU A 251 1.51 -19.11 22.02
N ALA A 252 2.31 -19.84 22.80
CA ALA A 252 1.95 -20.23 24.16
C ALA A 252 1.76 -19.05 25.12
N GLU A 253 2.35 -17.88 24.83
CA GLU A 253 2.27 -16.70 25.71
C GLU A 253 0.94 -15.96 25.61
N PHE A 254 0.21 -16.16 24.51
CA PHE A 254 -1.02 -15.41 24.24
C PHE A 254 -2.22 -16.28 23.88
N LYS A 255 -2.05 -17.49 23.33
CA LYS A 255 -3.17 -18.31 22.83
C LYS A 255 -4.26 -18.59 23.86
N ASP A 256 -3.94 -18.61 25.15
CA ASP A 256 -4.87 -18.94 26.24
C ASP A 256 -5.31 -17.70 27.05
N LEU A 257 -4.98 -16.48 26.60
CA LEU A 257 -5.48 -15.26 27.24
C LEU A 257 -7.02 -15.26 27.21
N PRO A 258 -7.69 -14.77 28.28
CA PRO A 258 -9.15 -14.78 28.39
C PRO A 258 -9.82 -13.70 27.51
N ILE A 259 -9.25 -13.41 26.34
CA ILE A 259 -9.82 -12.48 25.35
C ILE A 259 -10.66 -13.29 24.36
N ASP A 260 -11.88 -12.84 24.12
CA ASP A 260 -12.76 -13.36 23.08
C ASP A 260 -12.73 -12.44 21.84
N VAL A 261 -13.23 -12.94 20.73
CA VAL A 261 -13.40 -12.15 19.50
C VAL A 261 -14.47 -11.06 19.70
N PRO A 262 -14.37 -9.92 18.99
CA PRO A 262 -15.35 -8.85 19.12
C PRO A 262 -16.75 -9.29 18.66
N PRO A 263 -17.83 -8.67 19.18
CA PRO A 263 -19.21 -9.03 18.82
C PRO A 263 -19.51 -8.95 17.32
N THR A 264 -18.79 -8.09 16.59
CA THR A 264 -18.96 -7.85 15.15
C THR A 264 -18.09 -8.77 14.28
N VAL A 265 -17.42 -9.78 14.85
CA VAL A 265 -16.53 -10.69 14.09
C VAL A 265 -17.22 -11.39 12.93
N ASP A 266 -18.48 -11.79 13.10
CA ASP A 266 -19.25 -12.54 12.10
C ASP A 266 -20.17 -11.64 11.26
N GLU A 267 -19.99 -10.32 11.31
CA GLU A 267 -20.82 -9.35 10.59
C GLU A 267 -20.76 -9.52 9.06
N ASP A 268 -21.92 -9.38 8.41
CA ASP A 268 -22.04 -9.38 6.95
C ASP A 268 -21.75 -8.00 6.37
N LEU A 269 -20.69 -7.95 5.56
CA LEU A 269 -20.23 -6.74 4.88
C LEU A 269 -21.00 -6.45 3.58
N SER A 270 -22.07 -7.18 3.26
CA SER A 270 -22.86 -6.96 2.04
C SER A 270 -23.57 -5.61 1.99
N THR A 271 -23.89 -5.04 3.17
CA THR A 271 -24.56 -3.74 3.34
C THR A 271 -23.59 -2.59 3.64
N LYS A 272 -22.29 -2.89 3.63
CA LYS A 272 -21.20 -1.93 3.86
C LYS A 272 -20.56 -1.49 2.54
N PRO A 273 -19.78 -0.40 2.53
CA PRO A 273 -19.00 0.02 1.36
C PRO A 273 -18.20 -1.14 0.77
N THR A 274 -18.20 -1.25 -0.56
CA THR A 274 -17.60 -2.36 -1.30
C THR A 274 -16.11 -2.54 -0.96
N VAL A 275 -15.43 -1.45 -0.62
CA VAL A 275 -14.01 -1.44 -0.24
C VAL A 275 -13.71 -2.28 1.00
N HIS A 276 -14.64 -2.41 1.95
CA HIS A 276 -14.46 -3.22 3.18
C HIS A 276 -14.24 -4.70 2.87
N ARG A 277 -15.06 -5.27 1.97
CA ARG A 277 -14.85 -6.66 1.51
C ARG A 277 -13.54 -6.80 0.73
N SER A 278 -13.20 -5.80 -0.09
CA SER A 278 -11.97 -5.81 -0.88
C SER A 278 -10.72 -5.80 0.01
N VAL A 279 -10.67 -4.95 1.05
CA VAL A 279 -9.52 -4.87 1.95
C VAL A 279 -9.41 -6.12 2.82
N ARG A 280 -10.53 -6.67 3.33
CA ARG A 280 -10.54 -7.93 4.09
C ARG A 280 -9.88 -9.06 3.31
N GLN A 281 -10.22 -9.19 2.03
CA GLN A 281 -9.63 -10.20 1.14
C GLN A 281 -8.14 -9.97 0.92
N ILE A 282 -7.73 -8.75 0.57
CA ILE A 282 -6.32 -8.43 0.29
C ILE A 282 -5.45 -8.64 1.53
N VAL A 283 -5.89 -8.16 2.71
CA VAL A 283 -5.17 -8.35 3.97
C VAL A 283 -5.10 -9.83 4.35
N GLY A 284 -6.17 -10.61 4.11
CA GLY A 284 -6.18 -12.07 4.23
C GLY A 284 -5.11 -12.75 3.38
N VAL A 285 -4.98 -12.36 2.11
CA VAL A 285 -3.95 -12.91 1.22
C VAL A 285 -2.53 -12.47 1.63
N ALA A 286 -2.37 -11.21 2.03
CA ALA A 286 -1.06 -10.64 2.35
C ALA A 286 -0.47 -11.24 3.64
N THR A 287 -1.27 -11.32 4.70
CA THR A 287 -0.82 -11.69 6.06
C THR A 287 -1.27 -13.09 6.50
N GLY A 288 -2.18 -13.71 5.76
CA GLY A 288 -2.79 -15.01 6.05
C GLY A 288 -4.22 -14.89 6.57
N HIS A 289 -5.05 -15.91 6.31
CA HIS A 289 -6.48 -15.88 6.60
C HIS A 289 -6.84 -16.38 8.02
N LEU A 290 -7.88 -15.78 8.58
CA LEU A 290 -8.49 -16.11 9.89
C LEU A 290 -9.87 -16.77 9.70
N LEU A 291 -9.93 -17.86 8.95
CA LEU A 291 -11.21 -18.48 8.56
C LEU A 291 -11.91 -19.22 9.72
N ASN A 292 -11.15 -19.76 10.67
CA ASN A 292 -11.69 -20.49 11.82
C ASN A 292 -11.59 -19.66 13.12
N ARG A 293 -12.42 -20.02 14.11
CA ARG A 293 -12.51 -19.31 15.39
C ARG A 293 -11.22 -19.37 16.20
N THR A 294 -10.48 -20.48 16.15
CA THR A 294 -9.18 -20.62 16.84
C THR A 294 -8.22 -19.52 16.42
N ARG A 295 -8.05 -19.30 15.11
CA ARG A 295 -7.16 -18.24 14.62
C ARG A 295 -7.67 -16.83 14.91
N GLN A 296 -8.98 -16.63 14.88
CA GLN A 296 -9.56 -15.33 15.24
C GLN A 296 -9.27 -15.00 16.71
N LEU A 297 -9.43 -15.99 17.60
CA LEU A 297 -9.07 -15.88 19.01
C LEU A 297 -7.56 -15.62 19.18
N GLU A 298 -6.71 -16.39 18.52
CA GLU A 298 -5.25 -16.20 18.58
C GLU A 298 -4.83 -14.81 18.08
N TYR A 299 -5.47 -14.25 17.04
CA TYR A 299 -5.18 -12.89 16.55
C TYR A 299 -5.54 -11.83 17.61
N VAL A 300 -6.76 -11.87 18.17
CA VAL A 300 -7.19 -10.86 19.16
C VAL A 300 -6.43 -10.99 20.48
N ARG A 301 -6.04 -12.21 20.85
CA ARG A 301 -5.20 -12.46 22.02
C ARG A 301 -3.77 -12.00 21.81
N PHE A 302 -3.23 -12.20 20.60
CA PHE A 302 -1.92 -11.66 20.24
C PHE A 302 -1.92 -10.13 20.32
N TYR A 303 -2.97 -9.47 19.84
CA TYR A 303 -3.12 -8.01 19.99
C TYR A 303 -3.08 -7.57 21.47
N ALA A 304 -3.89 -8.19 22.33
CA ALA A 304 -3.91 -7.87 23.76
C ALA A 304 -2.57 -8.16 24.45
N TYR A 305 -1.89 -9.24 24.06
CA TYR A 305 -0.53 -9.55 24.51
C TYR A 305 0.45 -8.42 24.16
N LEU A 306 0.44 -7.94 22.92
CA LEU A 306 1.32 -6.85 22.48
C LEU A 306 1.02 -5.53 23.21
N CYS A 307 -0.25 -5.22 23.47
CA CYS A 307 -0.64 -4.08 24.31
C CYS A 307 -0.04 -4.17 25.72
N ARG A 308 -0.04 -5.37 26.31
CA ARG A 308 0.61 -5.61 27.61
C ARG A 308 2.13 -5.46 27.55
N GLU A 309 2.78 -5.93 26.48
CA GLU A 309 4.23 -5.81 26.34
C GLU A 309 4.66 -4.34 26.16
N VAL A 310 3.93 -3.54 25.38
CA VAL A 310 4.25 -2.11 25.24
C VAL A 310 3.97 -1.32 26.53
N ASP A 311 2.92 -1.68 27.28
CA ASP A 311 2.63 -1.07 28.59
C ASP A 311 3.79 -1.26 29.58
N ARG A 312 4.46 -2.41 29.56
CA ARG A 312 5.67 -2.64 30.39
C ARG A 312 6.81 -1.69 30.02
N GLN A 313 6.99 -1.37 28.74
CA GLN A 313 8.01 -0.41 28.31
C GLN A 313 7.67 1.01 28.78
N ILE A 314 6.40 1.40 28.71
CA ILE A 314 5.90 2.66 29.27
C ILE A 314 6.18 2.73 30.76
N GLY A 315 5.92 1.65 31.51
CA GLY A 315 6.19 1.56 32.94
C GLY A 315 7.64 1.90 33.30
N LYS A 316 8.62 1.46 32.50
CA LYS A 316 10.04 1.78 32.73
C LYS A 316 10.35 3.27 32.57
N VAL A 317 9.69 3.96 31.63
CA VAL A 317 9.81 5.42 31.46
C VAL A 317 9.27 6.13 32.70
N LEU A 318 8.09 5.71 33.19
CA LEU A 318 7.49 6.28 34.41
C LEU A 318 8.38 6.03 35.64
N ASP A 319 8.95 4.84 35.77
CA ASP A 319 9.89 4.52 36.86
C ASP A 319 11.16 5.37 36.82
N ALA A 320 11.64 5.73 35.63
CA ALA A 320 12.80 6.61 35.48
C ALA A 320 12.47 8.05 35.95
N LEU A 321 11.28 8.56 35.61
CA LEU A 321 10.81 9.86 36.11
C LEU A 321 10.70 9.88 37.64
N ASP A 322 10.10 8.83 38.23
CA ASP A 322 9.95 8.70 39.68
C ASP A 322 11.32 8.67 40.38
N LYS A 323 12.25 7.83 39.89
CA LYS A 323 13.61 7.70 40.46
C LYS A 323 14.40 9.00 40.36
N LYS A 324 14.19 9.78 39.30
CA LYS A 324 14.86 11.09 39.11
C LYS A 324 14.15 12.22 39.88
N GLY A 325 12.96 11.97 40.43
CA GLY A 325 12.16 12.97 41.13
C GLY A 325 11.51 14.00 40.20
N LEU A 326 11.25 13.64 38.93
CA LEU A 326 10.72 14.56 37.91
C LEU A 326 9.19 14.47 37.75
N THR A 327 8.55 13.45 38.30
CA THR A 327 7.11 13.15 38.10
C THR A 327 6.21 14.34 38.41
N ASP A 328 6.50 15.03 39.51
CA ASP A 328 5.74 16.17 39.99
C ASP A 328 5.81 17.40 39.08
N ASP A 329 6.88 17.53 38.29
CA ASP A 329 7.14 18.68 37.42
C ASP A 329 6.98 18.35 35.93
N THR A 330 6.50 17.13 35.63
CA THR A 330 6.33 16.63 34.27
C THR A 330 4.86 16.39 33.95
N LEU A 331 4.36 16.99 32.87
CA LEU A 331 3.08 16.64 32.26
C LEU A 331 3.29 15.45 31.32
N ILE A 332 2.66 14.32 31.64
CA ILE A 332 2.73 13.12 30.82
C ILE A 332 1.46 13.04 29.97
N ILE A 333 1.61 12.88 28.67
CA ILE A 333 0.51 12.70 27.72
C ILE A 333 0.68 11.34 27.07
N ARG A 334 -0.33 10.47 27.18
CA ARG A 334 -0.34 9.16 26.53
C ARG A 334 -1.38 9.12 25.42
N THR A 335 -0.96 8.72 24.22
CA THR A 335 -1.85 8.52 23.07
C THR A 335 -1.37 7.40 22.14
N SER A 336 -2.15 7.13 21.09
CA SER A 336 -1.74 6.35 19.91
C SER A 336 -1.94 7.17 18.62
N ASP A 337 -1.33 6.76 17.51
CA ASP A 337 -1.53 7.36 16.20
C ASP A 337 -2.84 6.91 15.54
N HIS A 338 -3.25 5.66 15.71
CA HIS A 338 -4.57 5.15 15.31
C HIS A 338 -4.84 3.80 16.00
N GLY A 339 -6.04 3.27 15.85
CA GLY A 339 -6.43 1.97 16.38
C GLY A 339 -6.20 0.77 15.43
N GLU A 340 -6.86 -0.34 15.76
CA GLU A 340 -6.81 -1.63 15.06
C GLU A 340 -8.19 -2.30 15.12
N LEU A 341 -8.69 -2.79 13.99
CA LEU A 341 -9.98 -3.49 13.94
C LEU A 341 -10.00 -4.78 14.76
N ALA A 342 -8.88 -5.49 14.87
CA ALA A 342 -8.72 -6.78 15.57
C ALA A 342 -9.89 -7.75 15.38
N CYS A 343 -10.13 -8.14 14.14
CA CYS A 343 -11.23 -9.01 13.71
C CYS A 343 -12.63 -8.42 13.80
N SER A 344 -12.81 -7.16 14.18
CA SER A 344 -14.12 -6.49 14.14
C SER A 344 -14.65 -6.37 12.71
N HIS A 345 -15.97 -6.19 12.59
CA HIS A 345 -16.67 -6.00 11.32
C HIS A 345 -16.36 -7.07 10.27
N GLY A 346 -16.82 -8.30 10.52
CA GLY A 346 -16.74 -9.38 9.55
C GLY A 346 -15.32 -9.89 9.33
N ARG A 347 -14.48 -9.93 10.38
CA ARG A 347 -13.06 -10.33 10.40
C ARG A 347 -12.12 -9.34 9.71
N MET A 348 -12.48 -8.06 9.63
CA MET A 348 -11.54 -7.06 9.17
C MET A 348 -10.40 -6.87 10.16
N ARG A 349 -9.25 -6.43 9.65
CA ARG A 349 -8.00 -6.23 10.39
C ARG A 349 -7.31 -5.00 9.85
N GLN A 350 -6.37 -4.46 10.60
CA GLN A 350 -5.63 -3.25 10.29
C GLN A 350 -6.57 -2.02 10.30
N LYS A 351 -6.09 -0.91 9.75
CA LYS A 351 -6.69 0.44 9.83
C LYS A 351 -7.20 0.99 8.50
N PHE A 352 -7.10 0.19 7.43
CA PHE A 352 -7.27 0.71 6.07
C PHE A 352 -8.75 0.79 5.63
N TYR A 353 -9.09 1.83 4.87
CA TYR A 353 -10.36 2.03 4.16
C TYR A 353 -11.63 1.92 5.02
N ASN A 354 -11.62 2.43 6.24
CA ASN A 354 -12.80 2.46 7.10
C ASN A 354 -12.80 3.67 8.05
N ALA A 355 -13.94 3.93 8.69
CA ALA A 355 -14.10 4.96 9.72
C ALA A 355 -14.73 4.39 11.02
N TYR A 356 -14.51 3.10 11.30
CA TYR A 356 -15.06 2.44 12.49
C TYR A 356 -14.37 2.89 13.78
N ARG A 357 -15.09 2.81 14.89
CA ARG A 357 -14.64 3.25 16.21
C ARG A 357 -13.35 2.55 16.63
N GLU A 358 -13.16 1.28 16.29
CA GLU A 358 -11.95 0.49 16.61
C GLU A 358 -10.70 1.00 15.89
N THR A 359 -10.85 1.62 14.71
CA THR A 359 -9.74 2.27 13.99
C THR A 359 -9.51 3.69 14.50
N LEU A 360 -10.58 4.41 14.80
CA LEU A 360 -10.50 5.85 15.12
C LEU A 360 -10.14 6.09 16.58
N SER A 361 -10.69 5.32 17.52
CA SER A 361 -10.56 5.60 18.96
C SER A 361 -9.18 5.24 19.47
N VAL A 362 -8.49 6.22 20.05
CA VAL A 362 -7.15 6.09 20.60
C VAL A 362 -7.18 6.42 22.09
N PRO A 363 -6.29 5.84 22.91
CA PRO A 363 -6.13 6.32 24.28
C PRO A 363 -5.72 7.78 24.28
N LEU A 364 -6.23 8.57 25.22
CA LEU A 364 -5.74 9.93 25.48
C LEU A 364 -5.85 10.26 26.97
N ILE A 365 -4.69 10.38 27.61
CA ILE A 365 -4.59 10.66 29.06
C ILE A 365 -3.60 11.79 29.26
N PHE A 366 -4.02 12.85 29.95
CA PHE A 366 -3.13 13.87 30.52
C PHE A 366 -2.91 13.53 31.99
N SER A 367 -1.66 13.31 32.41
CA SER A 367 -1.32 12.81 33.74
C SER A 367 -0.25 13.66 34.41
N ASN A 368 -0.53 14.11 35.63
CA ASN A 368 0.42 14.71 36.56
C ASN A 368 -0.23 14.76 37.96
N PRO A 369 0.45 14.30 39.03
CA PRO A 369 -0.14 14.19 40.37
C PRO A 369 -0.52 15.53 41.02
N LYS A 370 0.11 16.66 40.64
CA LYS A 370 -0.25 18.00 41.13
C LYS A 370 -1.44 18.59 40.37
N LEU A 371 -1.58 18.26 39.08
CA LEU A 371 -2.69 18.72 38.25
C LEU A 371 -3.96 17.89 38.54
N PHE A 372 -3.80 16.57 38.65
CA PHE A 372 -4.87 15.60 38.91
C PHE A 372 -4.52 14.75 40.15
N PRO A 373 -4.85 15.23 41.37
CA PRO A 373 -4.58 14.49 42.60
C PRO A 373 -5.42 13.22 42.74
N THR A 374 -6.52 13.14 41.99
CA THR A 374 -7.42 11.98 41.89
C THR A 374 -7.71 11.69 40.41
N PRO A 375 -8.04 10.45 40.04
CA PRO A 375 -8.36 10.11 38.66
C PRO A 375 -9.62 10.82 38.19
N GLU A 376 -9.59 11.34 36.96
CA GLU A 376 -10.72 12.01 36.31
C GLU A 376 -11.00 11.47 34.91
N THR A 377 -12.23 11.63 34.45
CA THR A 377 -12.63 11.24 33.09
C THR A 377 -13.53 12.30 32.47
N THR A 378 -13.48 12.43 31.15
CA THR A 378 -14.36 13.31 30.38
C THR A 378 -14.88 12.61 29.13
N ASP A 379 -16.12 12.93 28.76
CA ASP A 379 -16.75 12.52 27.50
C ASP A 379 -16.56 13.56 26.39
N ALA A 380 -15.83 14.65 26.66
CA ALA A 380 -15.50 15.66 25.67
C ALA A 380 -14.79 15.04 24.45
N PHE A 381 -15.14 15.53 23.26
CA PHE A 381 -14.46 15.15 22.04
C PHE A 381 -13.05 15.73 22.00
N ALA A 382 -12.10 14.87 21.69
CA ALA A 382 -10.71 15.21 21.44
C ALA A 382 -10.21 14.46 20.21
N SER A 383 -9.22 15.02 19.54
CA SER A 383 -8.55 14.40 18.41
C SER A 383 -7.06 14.69 18.40
N LEU A 384 -6.31 13.95 17.59
CA LEU A 384 -4.85 14.05 17.58
C LEU A 384 -4.35 15.44 17.14
N ILE A 385 -5.06 16.11 16.24
CA ILE A 385 -4.72 17.48 15.84
C ILE A 385 -4.91 18.51 16.96
N ASP A 386 -5.61 18.17 18.04
CA ASP A 386 -5.85 19.05 19.19
C ASP A 386 -4.63 19.10 20.13
N LEU A 387 -3.68 18.16 20.00
CA LEU A 387 -2.51 18.09 20.87
C LEU A 387 -1.57 19.28 20.68
N LEU A 388 -1.20 19.62 19.44
CA LEU A 388 -0.29 20.75 19.19
C LEU A 388 -0.83 22.11 19.66
N PRO A 389 -2.07 22.54 19.36
CA PRO A 389 -2.60 23.79 19.89
C PRO A 389 -2.67 23.80 21.43
N THR A 390 -2.95 22.66 22.05
CA THR A 390 -2.94 22.49 23.52
C THR A 390 -1.53 22.65 24.08
N LEU A 391 -0.54 21.97 23.50
CA LEU A 391 0.87 22.05 23.88
C LEU A 391 1.43 23.46 23.67
N ALA A 392 1.06 24.13 22.58
CA ALA A 392 1.47 25.51 22.32
C ALA A 392 0.96 26.48 23.41
N THR A 393 -0.26 26.26 23.91
CA THR A 393 -0.80 27.04 25.04
C THR A 393 -0.06 26.73 26.35
N ILE A 394 0.14 25.45 26.68
CA ILE A 394 0.85 25.02 27.91
C ILE A 394 2.30 25.51 27.91
N ALA A 395 2.96 25.49 26.75
CA ALA A 395 4.34 25.93 26.59
C ALA A 395 4.51 27.46 26.53
N HIS A 396 3.41 28.21 26.45
CA HIS A 396 3.41 29.64 26.17
C HIS A 396 4.19 29.99 24.88
N ALA A 397 3.88 29.29 23.78
CA ALA A 397 4.53 29.52 22.49
C ALA A 397 4.29 30.98 22.01
N PRO A 398 5.34 31.73 21.66
CA PRO A 398 5.24 33.18 21.41
C PRO A 398 4.45 33.54 20.15
N SER A 399 4.45 32.66 19.14
CA SER A 399 3.85 32.91 17.82
C SER A 399 2.59 32.06 17.59
N ARG A 400 1.88 31.68 18.65
CA ARG A 400 0.76 30.73 18.61
C ARG A 400 -0.29 31.02 17.53
N GLU A 401 -0.62 32.29 17.34
CA GLU A 401 -1.64 32.76 16.37
C GLU A 401 -1.21 32.56 14.91
N GLN A 402 0.10 32.44 14.64
CA GLN A 402 0.64 32.31 13.29
C GLN A 402 0.61 30.88 12.75
N TYR A 403 0.47 29.86 13.62
CA TYR A 403 0.58 28.45 13.23
C TYR A 403 -0.68 27.88 12.55
N GLN A 404 -1.77 28.65 12.47
CA GLN A 404 -3.01 28.30 11.73
C GLN A 404 -3.55 26.87 12.00
N PHE A 405 -3.51 26.41 13.26
CA PHE A 405 -4.03 25.11 13.66
C PHE A 405 -5.48 24.89 13.20
N ARG A 406 -5.83 23.63 12.92
CA ARG A 406 -7.22 23.19 12.73
C ARG A 406 -7.79 22.53 13.98
N GLY A 407 -6.93 21.91 14.79
CA GLY A 407 -7.31 21.40 16.09
C GLY A 407 -7.72 22.48 17.09
N LYS A 408 -8.41 22.06 18.14
CA LYS A 408 -8.88 22.87 19.26
C LYS A 408 -7.93 22.78 20.44
N ASP A 409 -7.86 23.85 21.22
CA ASP A 409 -7.11 23.87 22.46
C ASP A 409 -7.91 23.17 23.57
N LEU A 410 -7.35 22.11 24.14
CA LEU A 410 -7.98 21.32 25.22
C LEU A 410 -7.71 21.89 26.62
N THR A 411 -6.83 22.90 26.77
CA THR A 411 -6.51 23.48 28.09
C THR A 411 -7.72 23.99 28.88
N PRO A 412 -8.81 24.52 28.28
CA PRO A 412 -10.03 24.85 29.02
C PRO A 412 -10.67 23.63 29.72
N ILE A 413 -10.59 22.45 29.10
CA ILE A 413 -11.08 21.20 29.70
C ILE A 413 -10.12 20.76 30.81
N LEU A 414 -8.81 20.84 30.59
CA LEU A 414 -7.80 20.48 31.61
C LEU A 414 -7.92 21.34 32.89
N ASN A 415 -8.32 22.61 32.75
CA ASN A 415 -8.59 23.51 33.87
C ASN A 415 -9.99 23.30 34.50
N GLY A 416 -10.84 22.45 33.91
CA GLY A 416 -12.23 22.29 34.31
C GLY A 416 -13.08 23.55 34.11
N SER A 417 -12.67 24.48 33.23
CA SER A 417 -13.40 25.72 32.96
C SER A 417 -14.55 25.53 31.98
N VAL A 418 -14.48 24.50 31.13
CA VAL A 418 -15.55 24.08 30.22
C VAL A 418 -15.64 22.55 30.18
N THR A 419 -16.81 22.03 29.80
CA THR A 419 -17.02 20.58 29.63
C THR A 419 -16.70 20.10 28.22
N SER A 420 -16.65 20.99 27.22
CA SER A 420 -16.27 20.67 25.85
C SER A 420 -15.75 21.92 25.11
N VAL A 421 -14.92 21.70 24.09
CA VAL A 421 -14.44 22.74 23.15
C VAL A 421 -14.90 22.48 21.70
N GLN A 422 -15.52 21.33 21.45
CA GLN A 422 -16.05 20.93 20.14
C GLN A 422 -17.17 19.90 20.30
N ASP A 423 -18.13 19.90 19.39
CA ASP A 423 -19.28 18.98 19.38
C ASP A 423 -19.19 17.89 18.30
N THR A 424 -18.16 17.98 17.47
CA THR A 424 -18.00 17.17 16.26
C THR A 424 -16.53 16.83 16.05
N LEU A 425 -16.26 15.60 15.60
CA LEU A 425 -14.96 15.18 15.08
C LEU A 425 -15.04 14.95 13.57
N HIS A 426 -13.94 15.24 12.89
CA HIS A 426 -13.81 15.04 11.45
C HIS A 426 -12.66 14.10 11.13
N PHE A 427 -12.93 13.13 10.26
CA PHE A 427 -11.98 12.13 9.81
C PHE A 427 -11.84 12.16 8.28
N THR A 428 -10.59 12.01 7.82
CA THR A 428 -10.21 12.00 6.40
C THR A 428 -9.35 10.78 6.11
N TYR A 429 -9.54 10.16 4.95
CA TYR A 429 -8.69 9.04 4.52
C TYR A 429 -8.50 9.09 3.01
N GLU A 430 -7.25 9.08 2.53
CA GLU A 430 -6.93 9.15 1.09
C GLU A 430 -5.87 8.14 0.67
N ASP A 431 -5.46 7.26 1.59
CA ASP A 431 -4.34 6.35 1.37
C ASP A 431 -4.68 5.25 0.35
N ASP A 432 -3.82 5.07 -0.65
CA ASP A 432 -3.97 4.07 -1.69
C ASP A 432 -3.02 2.87 -1.58
N VAL A 433 -2.51 2.55 -0.37
CA VAL A 433 -1.62 1.39 -0.09
C VAL A 433 -2.02 0.15 -0.88
N PHE A 434 -3.30 -0.26 -0.83
CA PHE A 434 -3.76 -1.49 -1.46
C PHE A 434 -4.55 -1.24 -2.75
N PRO A 435 -4.40 -2.11 -3.77
CA PRO A 435 -5.22 -2.08 -4.97
C PRO A 435 -6.61 -2.65 -4.68
N VAL A 436 -7.46 -1.86 -4.02
CA VAL A 436 -8.83 -2.22 -3.66
C VAL A 436 -9.85 -1.94 -4.78
N LYS A 437 -10.98 -2.64 -4.73
CA LYS A 437 -12.21 -2.35 -5.48
C LYS A 437 -13.12 -1.44 -4.65
N GLY A 438 -13.88 -0.57 -5.33
CA GLY A 438 -14.81 0.37 -4.69
C GLY A 438 -14.16 1.71 -4.36
N ALA A 439 -14.97 2.62 -3.83
CA ALA A 439 -14.52 3.95 -3.45
C ALA A 439 -13.56 3.87 -2.24
N ASN A 440 -12.40 4.51 -2.34
CA ASN A 440 -11.26 4.28 -1.44
C ASN A 440 -10.75 5.52 -0.71
N CYS A 441 -11.39 6.67 -0.91
CA CYS A 441 -11.19 7.87 -0.08
C CYS A 441 -12.41 8.09 0.81
N ILE A 442 -12.22 8.66 2.00
CA ILE A 442 -13.27 8.85 3.01
C ILE A 442 -13.25 10.28 3.53
N ARG A 443 -14.44 10.82 3.72
CA ARG A 443 -14.72 11.94 4.64
C ARG A 443 -15.79 11.49 5.61
N ALA A 444 -15.54 11.66 6.90
CA ALA A 444 -16.50 11.29 7.92
C ALA A 444 -16.68 12.41 8.96
N LEU A 445 -17.90 12.43 9.49
CA LEU A 445 -18.39 13.27 10.56
C LEU A 445 -18.78 12.36 11.72
N ILE A 446 -18.32 12.69 12.92
CA ILE A 446 -18.71 12.02 14.15
C ILE A 446 -19.29 13.06 15.10
N GLU A 447 -20.56 12.90 15.43
CA GLU A 447 -21.27 13.61 16.50
C GLU A 447 -21.54 12.62 17.65
N GLN A 448 -22.03 13.11 18.80
CA GLN A 448 -22.26 12.27 19.98
C GLN A 448 -23.16 11.05 19.70
N ASP A 449 -24.27 11.25 18.98
CA ASP A 449 -25.26 10.20 18.69
C ASP A 449 -25.18 9.68 17.25
N TRP A 450 -24.35 10.26 16.38
CA TRP A 450 -24.38 9.99 14.94
C TRP A 450 -23.00 9.89 14.32
N LYS A 451 -22.81 8.93 13.42
CA LYS A 451 -21.69 8.92 12.48
C LYS A 451 -22.20 8.94 11.05
N TYR A 452 -21.55 9.74 10.21
CA TYR A 452 -21.84 9.80 8.78
C TYR A 452 -20.54 9.81 7.98
N ALA A 453 -20.39 8.90 7.02
CA ALA A 453 -19.21 8.80 6.17
C ALA A 453 -19.58 8.72 4.70
N VAL A 454 -18.81 9.42 3.87
CA VAL A 454 -18.89 9.40 2.42
C VAL A 454 -17.62 8.79 1.87
N TYR A 455 -17.78 7.69 1.11
CA TYR A 455 -16.71 7.01 0.40
C TYR A 455 -16.74 7.47 -1.06
N TYR A 456 -15.65 8.02 -1.55
CA TYR A 456 -15.53 8.55 -2.91
C TYR A 456 -14.25 8.08 -3.59
N ASP A 457 -14.20 8.20 -4.92
CA ASP A 457 -13.04 7.84 -5.73
C ASP A 457 -12.79 8.91 -6.79
N PRO A 458 -11.78 9.77 -6.59
CA PRO A 458 -11.47 10.84 -7.54
C PRO A 458 -10.84 10.34 -8.85
N PHE A 459 -10.47 9.06 -8.97
CA PHE A 459 -9.47 8.64 -9.95
C PHE A 459 -9.86 7.44 -10.79
N LYS A 460 -10.55 6.43 -10.22
CA LYS A 460 -10.96 5.23 -10.95
C LYS A 460 -12.45 5.23 -11.28
N GLY A 461 -13.18 6.26 -10.83
CA GLY A 461 -14.61 6.43 -11.12
C GLY A 461 -15.51 5.42 -10.42
N ALA A 462 -15.07 4.82 -9.30
CA ALA A 462 -15.96 4.01 -8.49
C ALA A 462 -17.13 4.86 -7.97
N PRO A 463 -18.36 4.31 -7.92
CA PRO A 463 -19.52 5.05 -7.44
C PRO A 463 -19.35 5.41 -5.97
N THR A 464 -19.85 6.59 -5.59
CA THR A 464 -19.88 7.04 -4.20
C THR A 464 -20.73 6.09 -3.35
N GLU A 465 -20.20 5.70 -2.19
CA GLU A 465 -20.87 4.85 -1.20
C GLU A 465 -20.97 5.61 0.13
N TYR A 466 -21.89 5.20 1.00
CA TYR A 466 -22.22 5.95 2.22
C TYR A 466 -22.35 5.01 3.42
N GLU A 467 -21.98 5.52 4.59
CA GLU A 467 -22.29 4.92 5.88
C GLU A 467 -22.98 5.93 6.79
N MET A 468 -24.01 5.48 7.52
CA MET A 468 -24.69 6.27 8.54
C MET A 468 -25.07 5.37 9.71
N TYR A 469 -24.68 5.77 10.93
CA TYR A 469 -24.91 5.01 12.15
C TYR A 469 -25.55 5.89 13.23
N ASP A 470 -26.58 5.37 13.87
CA ASP A 470 -27.14 5.89 15.11
C ASP A 470 -26.34 5.29 16.27
N LEU A 471 -25.35 6.02 16.76
CA LEU A 471 -24.40 5.52 17.77
C LEU A 471 -25.04 5.29 19.14
N LYS A 472 -26.22 5.89 19.38
CA LYS A 472 -26.96 5.71 20.62
C LYS A 472 -27.65 4.36 20.67
N ASN A 473 -28.24 3.93 19.55
CA ASN A 473 -28.97 2.66 19.45
C ASN A 473 -28.13 1.52 18.85
N ASP A 474 -27.09 1.84 18.09
CA ASP A 474 -26.14 0.90 17.46
C ASP A 474 -24.69 1.35 17.73
N PRO A 475 -24.21 1.25 18.99
CA PRO A 475 -22.85 1.65 19.36
C PRO A 475 -21.76 0.76 18.73
N LEU A 476 -22.14 -0.38 18.17
CA LEU A 476 -21.26 -1.32 17.47
C LEU A 476 -21.20 -1.06 15.95
N GLU A 477 -21.93 -0.07 15.45
CA GLU A 477 -21.88 0.36 14.04
C GLU A 477 -22.18 -0.77 13.05
N THR A 478 -23.14 -1.63 13.39
CA THR A 478 -23.47 -2.83 12.62
C THR A 478 -24.47 -2.56 11.51
N THR A 479 -25.42 -1.65 11.74
CA THR A 479 -26.53 -1.39 10.83
C THR A 479 -26.29 -0.10 10.05
N ASN A 480 -25.77 -0.22 8.82
CA ASN A 480 -25.59 0.94 7.96
C ASN A 480 -26.97 1.49 7.49
N LEU A 481 -27.43 2.57 8.09
CA LEU A 481 -28.71 3.23 7.79
C LEU A 481 -28.72 3.94 6.43
N ALA A 482 -27.55 4.19 5.83
CA ALA A 482 -27.43 4.73 4.48
C ALA A 482 -27.62 3.65 3.39
N HIS A 483 -27.57 2.37 3.74
CA HIS A 483 -27.81 1.28 2.80
C HIS A 483 -29.32 1.13 2.52
N PRO A 484 -29.76 0.89 1.26
CA PRO A 484 -31.19 0.83 0.91
C PRO A 484 -32.00 -0.18 1.69
N THR A 485 -31.40 -1.31 2.10
CA THR A 485 -32.08 -2.36 2.85
C THR A 485 -32.46 -1.92 4.26
N HIS A 486 -31.76 -0.93 4.83
CA HIS A 486 -32.00 -0.41 6.18
C HIS A 486 -32.57 1.01 6.17
N PHE A 487 -32.48 1.70 5.03
CA PHE A 487 -32.93 3.07 4.89
C PHE A 487 -34.44 3.17 5.14
N LYS A 488 -34.82 4.07 6.04
CA LYS A 488 -36.21 4.41 6.33
C LYS A 488 -36.43 5.89 6.06
N ALA A 489 -37.63 6.25 5.61
CA ALA A 489 -37.99 7.64 5.28
C ALA A 489 -37.76 8.60 6.46
N GLU A 490 -37.92 8.12 7.70
CA GLU A 490 -37.69 8.91 8.93
C GLU A 490 -36.23 9.36 9.09
N TYR A 491 -35.26 8.65 8.51
CA TYR A 491 -33.84 9.02 8.58
C TYR A 491 -33.41 9.99 7.47
N ALA A 492 -34.26 10.27 6.48
CA ALA A 492 -33.90 11.11 5.33
C ALA A 492 -33.49 12.53 5.75
N ALA A 493 -34.25 13.15 6.65
CA ALA A 493 -33.96 14.49 7.16
C ALA A 493 -32.64 14.51 7.94
N GLN A 494 -32.42 13.52 8.80
CA GLN A 494 -31.19 13.41 9.59
C GLN A 494 -29.95 13.18 8.71
N ARG A 495 -30.07 12.33 7.68
CA ARG A 495 -29.00 12.11 6.69
C ARG A 495 -28.66 13.39 5.94
N THR A 496 -29.65 14.15 5.46
CA THR A 496 -29.41 15.44 4.80
C THR A 496 -28.75 16.45 5.74
N ARG A 497 -29.17 16.52 7.02
CA ARG A 497 -28.51 17.36 8.03
C ARG A 497 -27.04 16.98 8.20
N LEU A 498 -26.75 15.70 8.42
CA LEU A 498 -25.38 15.19 8.59
C LEU A 498 -24.51 15.43 7.36
N HIS A 499 -25.08 15.24 6.15
CA HIS A 499 -24.37 15.50 4.91
C HIS A 499 -23.99 16.98 4.77
N ASN A 500 -24.94 17.89 5.00
CA ASN A 500 -24.67 19.34 4.95
C ASN A 500 -23.68 19.76 6.04
N ARG A 501 -23.80 19.19 7.26
CA ARG A 501 -22.85 19.44 8.34
C ARG A 501 -21.44 18.96 7.99
N LEU A 502 -21.31 17.81 7.31
CA LEU A 502 -20.02 17.35 6.80
C LEU A 502 -19.42 18.33 5.79
N ILE A 503 -20.22 18.92 4.89
CA ILE A 503 -19.76 19.95 3.96
C ILE A 503 -19.25 21.19 4.72
N GLU A 504 -20.01 21.69 5.69
CA GLU A 504 -19.60 22.83 6.52
C GLU A 504 -18.26 22.57 7.22
N VAL A 505 -18.14 21.41 7.88
CA VAL A 505 -16.92 21.01 8.58
C VAL A 505 -15.74 20.84 7.62
N MET A 506 -15.95 20.34 6.42
CA MET A 506 -14.90 20.26 5.40
C MET A 506 -14.47 21.64 4.88
N LEU A 507 -15.39 22.59 4.76
CA LEU A 507 -15.06 23.97 4.39
C LEU A 507 -14.30 24.68 5.51
N GLU A 508 -14.75 24.56 6.76
CA GLU A 508 -14.08 25.09 7.95
C GLU A 508 -12.64 24.54 8.07
N ASN A 509 -12.47 23.25 7.83
CA ASN A 509 -11.17 22.58 7.95
C ASN A 509 -10.33 22.64 6.67
N GLY A 510 -10.88 23.08 5.54
CA GLY A 510 -10.20 23.07 4.24
C GLY A 510 -9.87 21.66 3.74
N THR A 511 -10.78 20.70 3.92
CA THR A 511 -10.61 19.28 3.55
C THR A 511 -11.56 18.83 2.43
N LEU A 512 -12.35 19.75 1.86
CA LEU A 512 -13.16 19.45 0.67
C LEU A 512 -12.23 19.04 -0.49
N PRO A 513 -12.43 17.89 -1.14
CA PRO A 513 -11.55 17.44 -2.21
C PRO A 513 -11.68 18.34 -3.44
N GLU A 514 -10.54 18.77 -3.98
CA GLU A 514 -10.48 19.62 -5.18
C GLU A 514 -10.56 18.79 -6.48
N GLU A 515 -10.20 17.50 -6.39
CA GLU A 515 -10.04 16.62 -7.54
C GLU A 515 -11.36 16.08 -8.09
N THR A 516 -12.48 16.27 -7.38
CA THR A 516 -13.78 15.76 -7.77
C THR A 516 -14.91 16.68 -7.30
N ALA A 517 -16.01 16.70 -8.06
CA ALA A 517 -17.22 17.37 -7.62
C ALA A 517 -17.81 16.61 -6.42
N TRP A 518 -17.90 17.27 -5.27
CA TRP A 518 -18.49 16.67 -4.08
C TRP A 518 -19.98 16.40 -4.31
N PRO A 519 -20.50 15.18 -3.99
CA PRO A 519 -21.92 14.89 -4.13
C PRO A 519 -22.76 15.81 -3.24
N THR A 520 -23.89 16.28 -3.75
CA THR A 520 -24.88 17.01 -2.96
C THR A 520 -25.73 16.04 -2.13
N ALA A 521 -26.48 16.55 -1.15
CA ALA A 521 -27.43 15.73 -0.40
C ALA A 521 -28.50 15.08 -1.30
N ASP A 522 -28.84 15.70 -2.44
CA ASP A 522 -29.84 15.20 -3.39
C ASP A 522 -29.28 14.11 -4.32
N ASP A 523 -27.95 14.04 -4.48
CA ASP A 523 -27.28 12.99 -5.25
C ASP A 523 -27.30 11.63 -4.55
N PHE A 524 -27.67 11.60 -3.27
CA PHE A 524 -27.89 10.35 -2.56
C PHE A 524 -29.07 9.60 -3.19
N LYS A 525 -28.75 8.47 -3.80
CA LYS A 525 -29.72 7.46 -4.19
C LYS A 525 -29.40 6.22 -3.38
N PRO A 526 -30.35 5.68 -2.60
CA PRO A 526 -30.16 4.35 -2.04
C PRO A 526 -29.94 3.40 -3.22
N VAL A 527 -28.70 2.96 -3.45
CA VAL A 527 -28.36 2.08 -4.56
C VAL A 527 -28.89 0.66 -4.26
N SER A 528 -30.06 0.30 -4.78
CA SER A 528 -30.49 -1.11 -4.75
C SER A 528 -29.57 -1.93 -5.65
N ARG A 529 -28.63 -2.67 -5.08
CA ARG A 529 -28.06 -3.80 -5.83
C ARG A 529 -29.05 -4.94 -5.76
N SER A 530 -29.50 -5.38 -6.93
CA SER A 530 -30.13 -6.69 -7.11
C SER A 530 -29.18 -7.79 -6.59
N SER A 531 -29.81 -8.85 -6.10
CA SER A 531 -29.27 -10.09 -5.52
C SER A 531 -27.82 -10.47 -5.90
N PRO A 532 -27.03 -11.08 -4.99
CA PRO A 532 -25.62 -11.50 -5.20
C PRO A 532 -25.37 -12.54 -6.33
N ALA A 533 -26.32 -12.77 -7.25
CA ALA A 533 -26.26 -13.81 -8.27
C ALA A 533 -25.41 -13.47 -9.51
N GLU A 534 -25.00 -12.21 -9.74
CA GLU A 534 -24.26 -11.85 -10.98
C GLU A 534 -22.80 -11.42 -10.80
N THR A 535 -22.29 -11.34 -9.57
CA THR A 535 -20.85 -11.33 -9.33
C THR A 535 -20.48 -12.68 -8.71
N GLY A 536 -19.98 -13.62 -9.51
CA GLY A 536 -19.54 -14.95 -9.07
C GLY A 536 -18.36 -14.93 -8.09
N LEU A 537 -18.58 -14.37 -6.90
CA LEU A 537 -17.67 -14.38 -5.76
C LEU A 537 -18.33 -15.27 -4.70
N SER A 538 -18.24 -16.58 -4.90
CA SER A 538 -18.47 -17.55 -3.81
C SER A 538 -17.50 -17.28 -2.68
N GLU A 539 -17.89 -17.58 -1.43
CA GLU A 539 -17.05 -17.47 -0.23
C GLU A 539 -15.69 -18.18 -0.36
N ASN A 540 -15.58 -19.13 -1.29
CA ASN A 540 -14.35 -19.72 -1.77
C ASN A 540 -14.03 -19.20 -3.18
N VAL A 541 -13.36 -18.06 -3.27
CA VAL A 541 -12.67 -17.67 -4.51
C VAL A 541 -11.35 -18.43 -4.52
N PRO A 542 -11.07 -19.32 -5.49
CA PRO A 542 -9.79 -20.01 -5.55
C PRO A 542 -8.66 -18.99 -5.52
N VAL A 543 -7.60 -19.23 -4.73
CA VAL A 543 -6.41 -18.35 -4.64
C VAL A 543 -5.91 -17.88 -6.02
N ASN A 544 -6.10 -18.71 -7.05
CA ASN A 544 -5.84 -18.39 -8.45
C ASN A 544 -6.49 -17.07 -8.94
N ASP A 545 -7.68 -16.70 -8.48
CA ASP A 545 -8.41 -15.50 -8.92
C ASP A 545 -8.05 -14.23 -8.13
N LEU A 546 -7.34 -14.39 -7.00
CA LEU A 546 -6.90 -13.29 -6.12
C LEU A 546 -5.41 -12.96 -6.26
N LEU A 547 -4.62 -13.83 -6.89
CA LEU A 547 -3.24 -13.50 -7.23
C LEU A 547 -3.21 -12.38 -8.29
N PRO A 548 -2.28 -11.40 -8.20
CA PRO A 548 -2.07 -10.43 -9.27
C PRO A 548 -1.99 -11.17 -10.60
N ARG A 549 -2.61 -10.66 -11.68
CA ARG A 549 -2.60 -11.31 -13.01
C ARG A 549 -1.18 -11.77 -13.41
N GLY A 550 -0.14 -11.10 -12.92
CA GLY A 550 1.26 -11.49 -13.04
C GLY A 550 1.61 -12.92 -12.58
N ILE A 551 0.96 -13.53 -11.59
CA ILE A 551 1.30 -14.89 -11.13
C ILE A 551 0.59 -15.98 -11.96
N LYS A 552 -0.64 -15.72 -12.43
CA LYS A 552 -1.28 -16.54 -13.46
C LYS A 552 -0.51 -16.50 -14.78
N ILE A 553 0.02 -15.33 -15.14
CA ILE A 553 0.88 -15.12 -16.30
C ILE A 553 2.24 -15.84 -16.11
N ARG A 554 2.81 -15.85 -14.90
CA ARG A 554 4.05 -16.60 -14.58
C ARG A 554 3.91 -18.10 -14.88
N ARG A 555 2.76 -18.72 -14.58
CA ARG A 555 2.51 -20.15 -14.90
C ARG A 555 2.63 -20.48 -16.40
N TRP A 556 2.21 -19.58 -17.27
CA TRP A 556 2.29 -19.77 -18.73
C TRP A 556 3.65 -19.36 -19.30
N ILE A 557 4.31 -18.34 -18.72
CA ILE A 557 5.68 -17.95 -19.09
C ILE A 557 6.65 -19.10 -18.82
N TYR A 558 6.53 -19.83 -17.71
CA TYR A 558 7.38 -21.01 -17.46
C TYR A 558 7.20 -22.10 -18.51
N THR A 559 5.97 -22.38 -18.93
CA THR A 559 5.67 -23.35 -20.01
C THR A 559 6.21 -22.88 -21.36
N ILE A 560 6.06 -21.58 -21.68
CA ILE A 560 6.56 -20.99 -22.93
C ILE A 560 8.09 -20.91 -22.93
N VAL A 561 8.73 -20.56 -21.82
CA VAL A 561 10.20 -20.57 -21.67
C VAL A 561 10.73 -22.00 -21.79
N LEU A 562 10.07 -23.01 -21.21
CA LEU A 562 10.44 -24.42 -21.39
C LEU A 562 10.25 -24.90 -22.84
N ILE A 563 9.19 -24.48 -23.52
CA ILE A 563 8.95 -24.77 -24.95
C ILE A 563 10.01 -24.06 -25.81
N LEU A 564 10.32 -22.80 -25.54
CA LEU A 564 11.34 -22.03 -26.26
C LEU A 564 12.75 -22.53 -26.00
N MET A 565 13.07 -22.99 -24.78
CA MET A 565 14.33 -23.68 -24.47
C MET A 565 14.42 -25.05 -25.16
N SER A 566 13.28 -25.74 -25.31
CA SER A 566 13.22 -26.99 -26.08
C SER A 566 13.39 -26.74 -27.58
N LEU A 567 12.89 -25.62 -28.10
CA LEU A 567 13.04 -25.19 -29.49
C LEU A 567 14.43 -24.60 -29.78
N ASP A 568 15.07 -23.93 -28.81
CA ASP A 568 16.45 -23.46 -28.90
C ASP A 568 17.43 -24.64 -28.83
N ALA A 569 17.17 -25.62 -27.97
CA ALA A 569 17.87 -26.91 -28.00
C ALA A 569 17.66 -27.64 -29.34
N LEU A 570 16.45 -27.59 -29.92
CA LEU A 570 16.15 -28.13 -31.24
C LEU A 570 16.96 -27.43 -32.34
N TYR A 571 17.10 -26.11 -32.27
CA TYR A 571 17.86 -25.27 -33.21
C TYR A 571 19.37 -25.51 -33.12
N GLN A 572 19.90 -25.67 -31.90
CA GLN A 572 21.32 -25.97 -31.67
C GLN A 572 21.70 -27.40 -32.08
N VAL A 573 20.77 -28.36 -31.95
CA VAL A 573 21.00 -29.77 -32.34
C VAL A 573 20.85 -29.99 -33.85
N THR A 574 19.95 -29.26 -34.53
CA THR A 574 19.84 -29.32 -36.01
C THR A 574 21.06 -28.73 -36.72
N PHE A 575 21.81 -27.82 -36.09
CA PHE A 575 23.08 -27.31 -36.63
C PHE A 575 24.31 -28.16 -36.28
N ALA A 576 24.17 -29.15 -35.40
CA ALA A 576 25.27 -30.02 -34.94
C ALA A 576 25.29 -31.43 -35.58
N GLY A 577 24.37 -31.73 -36.51
CA GLY A 577 24.38 -32.97 -37.29
C GLY A 577 24.03 -34.25 -36.51
N ALA A 578 23.21 -34.15 -35.46
CA ALA A 578 22.75 -35.33 -34.72
C ALA A 578 21.57 -36.05 -35.41
N ASP A 579 21.53 -37.37 -35.29
CA ASP A 579 20.50 -38.25 -35.86
C ASP A 579 19.09 -37.93 -35.32
N ILE A 580 18.10 -38.00 -36.20
CA ILE A 580 16.68 -37.71 -35.98
C ILE A 580 16.12 -38.55 -34.83
N VAL A 581 16.60 -39.78 -34.64
CA VAL A 581 16.12 -40.70 -33.60
C VAL A 581 16.47 -40.19 -32.19
N SER A 582 17.69 -39.71 -31.96
CA SER A 582 18.12 -39.16 -30.66
C SER A 582 17.39 -37.86 -30.31
N THR A 583 17.05 -37.07 -31.33
CA THR A 583 16.26 -35.84 -31.20
C THR A 583 14.81 -36.15 -30.82
N LEU A 584 14.23 -37.21 -31.40
CA LEU A 584 12.86 -37.66 -31.09
C LEU A 584 12.73 -38.22 -29.67
N VAL A 585 13.72 -38.98 -29.20
CA VAL A 585 13.74 -39.53 -27.84
C VAL A 585 13.89 -38.42 -26.79
N GLY A 586 14.72 -37.40 -27.06
CA GLY A 586 14.83 -36.20 -26.22
C GLY A 586 13.54 -35.39 -26.14
N LEU A 587 12.81 -35.25 -27.25
CA LEU A 587 11.51 -34.59 -27.32
C LEU A 587 10.43 -35.33 -26.52
N ILE A 588 10.39 -36.66 -26.61
CA ILE A 588 9.41 -37.48 -25.88
C ILE A 588 9.73 -37.49 -24.38
N ALA A 589 11.01 -37.65 -24.00
CA ALA A 589 11.42 -37.64 -22.60
C ALA A 589 11.26 -36.25 -21.94
N GLY A 590 11.64 -35.17 -22.63
CA GLY A 590 11.45 -33.80 -22.17
C GLY A 590 9.98 -33.39 -22.11
N GLY A 591 9.17 -33.82 -23.08
CA GLY A 591 7.72 -33.61 -23.10
C GLY A 591 7.00 -34.36 -21.98
N LEU A 592 7.34 -35.63 -21.75
CA LEU A 592 6.76 -36.43 -20.66
C LEU A 592 7.20 -35.95 -19.28
N LEU A 593 8.47 -35.56 -19.10
CA LEU A 593 8.98 -35.00 -17.85
C LEU A 593 8.36 -33.62 -17.58
N GLY A 594 8.26 -32.78 -18.61
CA GLY A 594 7.58 -31.49 -18.54
C GLY A 594 6.11 -31.63 -18.18
N THR A 595 5.41 -32.61 -18.77
CA THR A 595 3.98 -32.89 -18.48
C THR A 595 3.78 -33.53 -17.10
N TYR A 596 4.70 -34.39 -16.65
CA TYR A 596 4.68 -34.99 -15.32
C TYR A 596 4.94 -33.96 -14.22
N VAL A 597 5.95 -33.10 -14.39
CA VAL A 597 6.25 -31.97 -13.51
C VAL A 597 5.12 -30.93 -13.55
N PHE A 598 4.55 -30.62 -14.71
CA PHE A 598 3.42 -29.70 -14.87
C PHE A 598 2.13 -30.22 -14.22
N SER A 599 1.81 -31.52 -14.35
CA SER A 599 0.61 -32.12 -13.70
C SER A 599 0.74 -32.26 -12.18
N HIS A 600 1.95 -32.17 -11.63
CA HIS A 600 2.21 -32.28 -10.19
C HIS A 600 2.52 -30.92 -9.52
N LEU A 601 3.09 -29.94 -10.24
CA LEU A 601 3.23 -28.54 -9.80
C LEU A 601 1.88 -27.78 -9.76
N THR A 602 0.86 -28.29 -10.44
CA THR A 602 -0.49 -27.70 -10.50
C THR A 602 -1.37 -28.01 -9.28
N LYS A 603 -0.92 -28.86 -8.35
CA LYS A 603 -1.64 -29.18 -7.10
C LYS A 603 -1.16 -28.33 -5.92
N LEU A 604 -1.22 -27.01 -6.09
CA LEU A 604 -1.16 -26.08 -4.96
C LEU A 604 -2.59 -25.94 -4.42
N SER A 605 -2.83 -26.49 -3.24
CA SER A 605 -4.09 -26.31 -2.52
C SER A 605 -3.88 -25.39 -1.33
N TRP A 606 -4.87 -24.54 -1.07
CA TRP A 606 -4.97 -23.85 0.20
C TRP A 606 -5.41 -24.87 1.25
N ASP A 607 -4.68 -24.94 2.36
CA ASP A 607 -5.06 -25.75 3.50
C ASP A 607 -5.67 -24.82 4.55
N ASP A 608 -6.95 -25.01 4.83
CA ASP A 608 -7.72 -24.16 5.73
C ASP A 608 -7.23 -24.28 7.17
N ASP A 609 -6.75 -25.47 7.57
CA ASP A 609 -6.28 -25.78 8.92
C ASP A 609 -4.87 -25.24 9.17
N GLU A 610 -4.01 -25.23 8.15
CA GLU A 610 -2.63 -24.75 8.24
C GLU A 610 -2.41 -23.35 7.66
N GLY A 611 -3.40 -22.80 6.95
CA GLY A 611 -3.42 -21.39 6.54
C GLY A 611 -2.32 -21.01 5.57
N ARG A 612 -1.82 -22.01 4.86
CA ARG A 612 -0.71 -21.92 3.94
C ARG A 612 -1.07 -22.58 2.62
N ILE A 613 -0.31 -22.25 1.61
CA ILE A 613 -0.32 -22.99 0.35
C ILE A 613 0.52 -24.25 0.56
N VAL A 614 -0.07 -25.43 0.35
CA VAL A 614 0.62 -26.72 0.47
C VAL A 614 0.96 -27.27 -0.92
N SER A 615 2.17 -27.82 -1.05
CA SER A 615 2.60 -28.61 -2.21
C SER A 615 2.73 -30.07 -1.77
N LYS A 616 2.04 -31.01 -2.42
CA LYS A 616 2.14 -32.46 -2.16
C LYS A 616 3.38 -33.10 -2.82
N MET A 617 4.57 -32.52 -2.68
CA MET A 617 5.76 -32.95 -3.41
C MET A 617 6.80 -33.61 -2.48
N ASP A 618 7.18 -34.87 -2.76
CA ASP A 618 8.40 -35.50 -2.24
C ASP A 618 9.58 -35.13 -3.14
N LEU A 619 10.42 -34.20 -2.66
CA LEU A 619 11.56 -33.67 -3.39
C LEU A 619 12.63 -34.74 -3.68
N GLY A 620 12.70 -35.80 -2.86
CA GLY A 620 13.67 -36.89 -3.00
C GLY A 620 13.38 -37.78 -4.22
N GLY A 621 12.11 -38.11 -4.46
CA GLY A 621 11.69 -38.90 -5.62
C GLY A 621 11.96 -38.21 -6.96
N VAL A 622 11.80 -36.88 -7.02
CA VAL A 622 12.02 -36.09 -8.26
C VAL A 622 13.51 -35.98 -8.59
N LEU A 623 14.37 -35.74 -7.61
CA LEU A 623 15.82 -35.72 -7.82
C LEU A 623 16.37 -37.09 -8.22
N THR A 624 15.80 -38.17 -7.67
CA THR A 624 16.16 -39.55 -8.03
C THR A 624 15.78 -39.91 -9.46
N LEU A 625 14.60 -39.48 -9.91
CA LEU A 625 14.14 -39.68 -11.29
C LEU A 625 14.98 -38.88 -12.29
N VAL A 626 15.31 -37.62 -11.97
CA VAL A 626 16.20 -36.79 -12.80
C VAL A 626 17.60 -37.41 -12.88
N GLY A 627 18.17 -37.84 -11.76
CA GLY A 627 19.46 -38.52 -11.73
C GLY A 627 19.48 -39.82 -12.54
N TYR A 628 18.40 -40.62 -12.48
CA TYR A 628 18.27 -41.86 -13.24
C TYR A 628 18.16 -41.62 -14.75
N ILE A 629 17.38 -40.62 -15.17
CA ILE A 629 17.23 -40.25 -16.59
C ILE A 629 18.56 -39.70 -17.15
N THR A 630 19.26 -38.86 -16.39
CA THR A 630 20.59 -38.36 -16.78
C THR A 630 21.61 -39.49 -16.88
N PHE A 631 21.61 -40.44 -15.95
CA PHE A 631 22.49 -41.62 -16.01
C PHE A 631 22.22 -42.50 -17.23
N VAL A 632 20.96 -42.77 -17.58
CA VAL A 632 20.59 -43.59 -18.75
C VAL A 632 20.97 -42.90 -20.06
N VAL A 633 20.72 -41.58 -20.18
CA VAL A 633 21.06 -40.81 -21.39
C VAL A 633 22.57 -40.70 -21.58
N VAL A 634 23.34 -40.48 -20.51
CA VAL A 634 24.82 -40.42 -20.57
C VAL A 634 25.43 -41.79 -20.87
N ARG A 635 24.89 -42.87 -20.30
CA ARG A 635 25.37 -44.24 -20.54
C ARG A 635 25.16 -44.68 -21.99
N ASP A 636 23.98 -44.45 -22.57
CA ASP A 636 23.69 -44.84 -23.96
C ASP A 636 24.46 -43.98 -24.97
N THR A 637 24.72 -42.71 -24.67
CA THR A 637 25.52 -41.83 -25.55
C THR A 637 27.02 -42.19 -25.55
N LEU A 638 27.53 -42.78 -24.46
CA LEU A 638 28.93 -43.18 -24.33
C LEU A 638 29.21 -44.62 -24.82
N LEU A 639 28.22 -45.52 -24.81
CA LEU A 639 28.40 -46.89 -25.26
C LEU A 639 28.39 -47.07 -26.79
N ASP A 640 27.91 -46.08 -27.54
CA ASP A 640 27.85 -46.12 -29.02
C ASP A 640 29.08 -45.55 -29.72
N ARG A 641 30.09 -45.09 -28.97
CA ARG A 641 31.39 -44.71 -29.54
C ARG A 641 32.51 -45.55 -28.93
N ARG A 642 32.97 -46.56 -29.67
CA ARG A 642 34.24 -47.24 -29.37
C ARG A 642 35.37 -46.20 -29.43
N PHE A 643 35.89 -45.81 -28.28
CA PHE A 643 37.15 -45.09 -28.17
C PHE A 643 38.13 -45.95 -27.38
N ASP A 644 39.16 -46.44 -28.06
CA ASP A 644 40.32 -47.06 -27.42
C ASP A 644 41.27 -45.96 -26.94
N GLY A 645 41.46 -45.84 -25.62
CA GLY A 645 42.48 -44.96 -25.02
C GLY A 645 42.24 -44.65 -23.54
N PRO A 646 43.21 -44.88 -22.62
CA PRO A 646 43.00 -44.75 -21.19
C PRO A 646 43.37 -43.34 -20.68
N THR A 647 42.62 -42.30 -21.03
CA THR A 647 42.81 -40.94 -20.43
C THR A 647 41.59 -40.02 -20.63
N LEU A 648 40.39 -40.41 -20.19
CA LEU A 648 39.19 -39.55 -20.34
C LEU A 648 38.26 -39.45 -19.12
N ASP A 649 38.70 -39.85 -17.93
CA ASP A 649 37.89 -39.70 -16.71
C ASP A 649 38.11 -38.35 -15.99
N ALA A 650 39.20 -37.63 -16.26
CA ALA A 650 39.49 -36.34 -15.57
C ALA A 650 39.16 -35.08 -16.41
N VAL A 651 39.20 -35.18 -17.75
CA VAL A 651 38.95 -34.03 -18.64
C VAL A 651 37.45 -33.82 -18.89
N SER A 652 36.66 -34.90 -18.91
CA SER A 652 35.21 -34.87 -19.12
C SER A 652 34.45 -34.23 -17.95
N ALA A 653 34.79 -34.56 -16.70
CA ALA A 653 34.16 -33.97 -15.52
C ALA A 653 34.46 -32.47 -15.36
N SER A 654 35.65 -32.03 -15.75
CA SER A 654 36.11 -30.64 -15.65
C SER A 654 35.45 -29.75 -16.71
N VAL A 655 35.29 -30.25 -17.94
CA VAL A 655 34.61 -29.54 -19.04
C VAL A 655 33.10 -29.49 -18.80
N VAL A 656 32.48 -30.58 -18.33
CA VAL A 656 31.05 -30.60 -18.01
C VAL A 656 30.74 -29.69 -16.80
N SER A 657 31.61 -29.63 -15.79
CA SER A 657 31.44 -28.71 -14.65
C SER A 657 31.66 -27.24 -15.04
N GLY A 658 32.65 -26.95 -15.89
CA GLY A 658 32.90 -25.60 -16.40
C GLY A 658 31.78 -25.08 -17.33
N VAL A 659 31.24 -25.95 -18.18
CA VAL A 659 30.09 -25.64 -19.05
C VAL A 659 28.81 -25.51 -18.22
N MET A 660 28.58 -26.35 -17.20
CA MET A 660 27.44 -26.24 -16.29
C MET A 660 27.51 -24.97 -15.42
N ILE A 661 28.68 -24.58 -14.91
CA ILE A 661 28.84 -23.35 -14.11
C ILE A 661 28.69 -22.11 -15.00
N GLY A 662 29.24 -22.13 -16.22
CA GLY A 662 29.04 -21.06 -17.21
C GLY A 662 27.59 -20.96 -17.71
N GLN A 663 26.91 -22.09 -17.88
CA GLN A 663 25.49 -22.14 -18.22
C GLN A 663 24.60 -21.74 -17.04
N LEU A 664 24.95 -22.05 -15.79
CA LEU A 664 24.24 -21.57 -14.60
C LEU A 664 24.44 -20.06 -14.37
N TYR A 665 25.62 -19.50 -14.69
CA TYR A 665 25.86 -18.05 -14.64
C TYR A 665 25.13 -17.32 -15.78
N SER A 666 25.16 -17.89 -16.99
CA SER A 666 24.36 -17.43 -18.14
C SER A 666 22.86 -17.53 -17.84
N LEU A 667 22.41 -18.63 -17.22
CA LEU A 667 21.03 -18.84 -16.80
C LEU A 667 20.62 -17.85 -15.72
N ARG A 668 21.48 -17.53 -14.74
CA ARG A 668 21.19 -16.50 -13.72
C ARG A 668 21.10 -15.09 -14.31
N THR A 669 21.95 -14.78 -15.29
CA THR A 669 21.99 -13.48 -15.97
C THR A 669 20.83 -13.33 -16.96
N ASN A 670 20.50 -14.39 -17.71
CA ASN A 670 19.38 -14.43 -18.62
C ASN A 670 18.05 -14.54 -17.89
N ILE A 671 17.95 -15.27 -16.77
CA ILE A 671 16.77 -15.26 -15.90
C ILE A 671 16.58 -13.87 -15.30
N ARG A 672 17.64 -13.15 -14.88
CA ARG A 672 17.49 -11.75 -14.43
C ARG A 672 17.01 -10.82 -15.56
N ARG A 673 17.48 -11.02 -16.79
CA ARG A 673 17.06 -10.27 -17.98
C ARG A 673 15.63 -10.61 -18.44
N ILE A 674 15.23 -11.88 -18.37
CA ILE A 674 13.91 -12.41 -18.74
C ILE A 674 12.87 -12.12 -17.65
N LEU A 675 13.27 -12.07 -16.38
CA LEU A 675 12.43 -11.69 -15.24
C LEU A 675 12.38 -10.16 -15.01
N GLY A 676 13.11 -9.36 -15.80
CA GLY A 676 13.10 -7.89 -15.69
C GLY A 676 13.69 -7.34 -14.39
N LEU A 677 14.64 -8.06 -13.78
CA LEU A 677 15.29 -7.64 -12.52
C LEU A 677 16.38 -6.58 -12.73
N ASP A 678 16.80 -6.35 -13.97
CA ASP A 678 17.58 -5.18 -14.38
C ASP A 678 16.68 -4.27 -15.23
N ASN A 679 16.23 -3.16 -14.64
CA ASN A 679 15.41 -2.07 -15.21
C ASN A 679 13.90 -2.32 -15.44
N GLU A 680 13.08 -1.64 -14.61
CA GLU A 680 11.63 -1.48 -14.81
C GLU A 680 11.31 -0.43 -15.88
N THR A 681 11.14 -0.83 -17.15
CA THR A 681 10.48 -0.02 -18.21
C THR A 681 9.99 -0.83 -19.43
N HIS A 682 9.56 -2.09 -19.32
CA HIS A 682 9.33 -2.93 -20.52
C HIS A 682 7.94 -3.56 -20.72
N ASN A 683 6.89 -3.12 -20.02
CA ASN A 683 5.51 -3.56 -20.32
C ASN A 683 4.72 -2.60 -21.22
N LEU A 684 5.38 -1.53 -21.68
CA LEU A 684 4.80 -0.48 -22.48
C LEU A 684 5.84 0.01 -23.49
N ARG A 685 5.53 -0.04 -24.78
CA ARG A 685 6.35 0.58 -25.83
C ARG A 685 5.48 1.57 -26.57
N ARG A 686 6.00 2.78 -26.71
CA ARG A 686 5.32 3.89 -27.37
C ARG A 686 6.15 4.29 -28.57
N TYR A 687 5.49 4.41 -29.69
CA TYR A 687 6.05 4.98 -30.89
C TYR A 687 5.25 6.21 -31.25
N GLU A 688 5.96 7.27 -31.63
CA GLU A 688 5.37 8.51 -32.07
C GLU A 688 6.18 9.01 -33.27
N HIS A 689 5.48 9.39 -34.33
CA HIS A 689 6.08 10.02 -35.50
C HIS A 689 5.22 11.20 -35.91
N HIS A 690 5.87 12.27 -36.38
CA HIS A 690 5.18 13.46 -36.87
C HIS A 690 5.76 13.92 -38.19
N ILE A 691 4.88 14.41 -39.06
CA ILE A 691 5.23 15.07 -40.31
C ILE A 691 4.34 16.31 -40.49
N ASP A 692 4.93 17.38 -41.02
CA ASP A 692 4.17 18.59 -41.37
C ASP A 692 3.71 18.46 -42.83
N ILE A 693 2.42 18.65 -43.05
CA ILE A 693 1.76 18.57 -44.35
C ILE A 693 1.31 19.98 -44.71
N ASP A 694 1.68 20.45 -45.90
CA ASP A 694 1.30 21.77 -46.39
C ASP A 694 -0.16 21.79 -46.85
N ALA A 695 -1.12 21.59 -45.93
CA ALA A 695 -2.55 21.67 -46.17
C ALA A 695 -3.34 21.98 -44.87
N PRO A 696 -4.54 22.60 -44.96
CA PRO A 696 -5.44 22.78 -43.82
C PRO A 696 -5.85 21.46 -43.18
N VAL A 697 -6.19 21.51 -41.88
CA VAL A 697 -6.47 20.31 -41.06
C VAL A 697 -7.68 19.54 -41.59
N GLU A 698 -8.65 20.24 -42.15
CA GLU A 698 -9.85 19.68 -42.77
C GLU A 698 -9.52 18.85 -44.02
N THR A 699 -8.58 19.33 -44.85
CA THR A 699 -8.13 18.63 -46.06
C THR A 699 -7.35 17.37 -45.69
N VAL A 700 -6.45 17.46 -44.70
CA VAL A 700 -5.70 16.29 -44.23
C VAL A 700 -6.63 15.27 -43.58
N TRP A 701 -7.60 15.73 -42.79
CA TRP A 701 -8.62 14.87 -42.17
C TRP A 701 -9.48 14.15 -43.20
N ALA A 702 -9.94 14.84 -44.25
CA ALA A 702 -10.76 14.24 -45.30
C ALA A 702 -10.03 13.11 -46.05
N VAL A 703 -8.78 13.33 -46.43
CA VAL A 703 -7.96 12.29 -47.10
C VAL A 703 -7.64 11.14 -46.15
N PHE A 704 -7.36 11.44 -44.88
CA PHE A 704 -7.05 10.43 -43.88
C PHE A 704 -8.27 9.60 -43.43
N THR A 705 -9.49 10.13 -43.50
CA THR A 705 -10.70 9.39 -43.10
C THR A 705 -11.42 8.71 -44.26
N ASP A 706 -10.91 8.85 -45.49
CA ASP A 706 -11.34 8.07 -46.66
C ASP A 706 -10.78 6.64 -46.61
N PHE A 707 -11.33 5.83 -45.71
CA PHE A 707 -10.91 4.45 -45.47
C PHE A 707 -11.02 3.54 -46.70
N ALA A 708 -11.92 3.86 -47.65
CA ALA A 708 -12.08 3.08 -48.88
C ALA A 708 -10.82 3.13 -49.75
N ARG A 709 -10.05 4.23 -49.69
CA ARG A 709 -8.85 4.45 -50.49
C ARG A 709 -7.54 4.12 -49.77
N PHE A 710 -7.60 3.61 -48.54
CA PHE A 710 -6.39 3.28 -47.77
C PHE A 710 -5.46 2.31 -48.51
N GLY A 711 -6.02 1.33 -49.22
CA GLY A 711 -5.23 0.39 -50.02
C GLY A 711 -4.46 1.03 -51.20
N GLU A 712 -4.80 2.25 -51.60
CA GLU A 712 -4.14 2.96 -52.70
C GLU A 712 -2.85 3.67 -52.27
N TRP A 713 -2.79 4.13 -51.02
CA TRP A 713 -1.70 5.01 -50.56
C TRP A 713 -1.11 4.63 -49.20
N ASN A 714 -1.83 3.97 -48.30
CA ASN A 714 -1.35 3.70 -46.94
C ASN A 714 -0.52 2.40 -46.89
N PRO A 715 0.80 2.47 -46.57
CA PRO A 715 1.68 1.31 -46.57
C PRO A 715 1.50 0.38 -45.35
N LEU A 716 0.84 0.87 -44.29
CA LEU A 716 0.64 0.15 -43.03
C LEU A 716 -0.74 -0.51 -42.97
N LEU A 717 -1.80 0.25 -43.27
CA LEU A 717 -3.19 -0.20 -43.23
C LEU A 717 -3.73 -0.26 -44.66
N THR A 718 -3.89 -1.47 -45.17
CA THR A 718 -4.31 -1.72 -46.57
C THR A 718 -5.83 -1.75 -46.74
N GLN A 719 -6.59 -1.94 -45.66
CA GLN A 719 -8.05 -1.94 -45.66
C GLN A 719 -8.56 -1.58 -44.26
N VAL A 720 -9.55 -0.69 -44.19
CA VAL A 720 -10.27 -0.33 -42.97
C VAL A 720 -11.76 -0.31 -43.30
N GLU A 721 -12.55 -1.15 -42.64
CA GLU A 721 -13.99 -1.22 -42.81
C GLU A 721 -14.70 -0.89 -41.50
N VAL A 722 -15.71 -0.02 -41.55
CA VAL A 722 -16.60 0.26 -40.43
C VAL A 722 -17.71 -0.78 -40.45
N ASP A 723 -17.74 -1.66 -39.45
CA ASP A 723 -18.52 -2.91 -39.51
C ASP A 723 -20.04 -2.71 -39.63
N ASP A 724 -20.57 -1.61 -39.10
CA ASP A 724 -22.00 -1.35 -39.00
C ASP A 724 -22.54 -0.39 -40.08
N GLY A 725 -21.69 0.07 -41.00
CA GLY A 725 -22.07 1.02 -42.07
C GLY A 725 -22.54 2.41 -41.58
N GLY A 726 -22.41 2.68 -40.27
CA GLY A 726 -22.78 3.95 -39.62
C GLY A 726 -21.63 4.98 -39.60
N GLU A 727 -21.90 6.15 -39.02
CA GLU A 727 -20.89 7.20 -38.81
C GLU A 727 -19.82 6.77 -37.80
N LEU A 728 -18.58 7.23 -38.00
CA LEU A 728 -17.44 6.92 -37.14
C LEU A 728 -17.63 7.56 -35.74
N ALA A 729 -17.96 6.76 -34.74
CA ALA A 729 -18.15 7.20 -33.35
C ALA A 729 -17.36 6.33 -32.34
N ILE A 730 -17.24 6.78 -31.09
CA ILE A 730 -16.67 5.97 -30.00
C ILE A 730 -17.47 4.67 -29.86
N ASP A 731 -16.79 3.57 -29.55
CA ASP A 731 -17.32 2.19 -29.45
C ASP A 731 -17.73 1.53 -30.78
N THR A 732 -17.56 2.21 -31.92
CA THR A 732 -17.76 1.60 -33.25
C THR A 732 -16.70 0.52 -33.51
N SER A 733 -17.13 -0.61 -34.10
CA SER A 733 -16.23 -1.71 -34.48
C SER A 733 -15.64 -1.50 -35.87
N LEU A 734 -14.33 -1.71 -35.98
CA LEU A 734 -13.58 -1.66 -37.24
C LEU A 734 -13.03 -3.04 -37.58
N THR A 735 -12.99 -3.36 -38.87
CA THR A 735 -12.20 -4.46 -39.42
C THR A 735 -10.99 -3.90 -40.17
N LEU A 736 -9.79 -4.25 -39.71
CA LEU A 736 -8.52 -3.75 -40.23
C LEU A 736 -7.74 -4.85 -40.95
N ARG A 737 -7.05 -4.50 -42.03
CA ARG A 737 -6.03 -5.36 -42.67
C ARG A 737 -4.70 -4.61 -42.72
N ALA A 738 -3.72 -5.10 -41.97
CA ALA A 738 -2.38 -4.51 -41.91
C ALA A 738 -1.38 -5.30 -42.77
N THR A 739 -0.42 -4.58 -43.36
CA THR A 739 0.65 -5.16 -44.16
C THR A 739 1.49 -6.13 -43.32
N GLY A 740 1.69 -7.36 -43.79
CA GLY A 740 2.51 -8.38 -43.12
C GLY A 740 1.81 -9.18 -42.01
N ILE A 741 0.54 -8.90 -41.71
CA ILE A 741 -0.28 -9.69 -40.79
C ILE A 741 -1.26 -10.57 -41.58
N PRO A 742 -1.24 -11.91 -41.42
CA PRO A 742 -2.21 -12.78 -42.08
C PRO A 742 -3.60 -12.60 -41.49
N GLY A 743 -4.58 -12.21 -42.31
CA GLY A 743 -5.99 -12.08 -41.93
C GLY A 743 -6.42 -10.66 -41.63
N THR A 744 -7.55 -10.53 -40.92
CA THR A 744 -8.10 -9.25 -40.46
C THR A 744 -8.07 -9.16 -38.94
N VAL A 745 -7.97 -7.93 -38.43
CA VAL A 745 -7.97 -7.60 -37.00
C VAL A 745 -9.22 -6.78 -36.69
N LYS A 746 -9.97 -7.18 -35.66
CA LYS A 746 -11.08 -6.35 -35.16
C LYS A 746 -10.51 -5.25 -34.27
N ALA A 747 -11.04 -4.05 -34.32
CA ALA A 747 -10.66 -2.96 -33.44
C ALA A 747 -11.90 -2.21 -32.95
N THR A 748 -11.78 -1.52 -31.81
CA THR A 748 -12.84 -0.64 -31.30
C THR A 748 -12.33 0.78 -31.24
N VAL A 749 -13.11 1.71 -31.81
CA VAL A 749 -12.82 3.14 -31.77
C VAL A 749 -12.90 3.65 -30.33
N THR A 750 -11.85 4.31 -29.88
CA THR A 750 -11.72 4.85 -28.50
C THR A 750 -11.66 6.37 -28.46
N LYS A 751 -11.42 7.02 -29.59
CA LYS A 751 -11.43 8.47 -29.70
C LYS A 751 -11.86 8.88 -31.10
N VAL A 752 -12.83 9.79 -31.21
CA VAL A 752 -13.18 10.49 -32.46
C VAL A 752 -13.40 11.96 -32.11
N GLU A 753 -12.68 12.86 -32.77
CA GLU A 753 -12.76 14.31 -32.58
C GLU A 753 -12.44 14.98 -33.93
N PRO A 754 -13.38 15.03 -34.88
CA PRO A 754 -13.12 15.60 -36.20
C PRO A 754 -12.91 17.13 -36.12
N PRO A 755 -11.96 17.73 -36.87
CA PRO A 755 -10.96 17.12 -37.74
C PRO A 755 -9.61 16.82 -37.03
N PHE A 756 -9.57 16.73 -35.69
CA PHE A 756 -8.35 16.79 -34.89
C PHE A 756 -7.79 15.45 -34.42
N ALA A 757 -8.62 14.43 -34.15
CA ALA A 757 -8.10 13.17 -33.61
C ALA A 757 -8.98 11.95 -33.91
N LEU A 758 -8.32 10.82 -34.14
CA LEU A 758 -8.93 9.50 -34.26
C LEU A 758 -8.07 8.48 -33.53
N GLY A 759 -8.67 7.54 -32.80
CA GLY A 759 -7.91 6.45 -32.18
C GLY A 759 -8.77 5.23 -31.91
N TRP A 760 -8.14 4.06 -31.90
CA TRP A 760 -8.78 2.77 -31.68
C TRP A 760 -7.84 1.79 -30.99
N VAL A 761 -8.40 0.68 -30.53
CA VAL A 761 -7.66 -0.41 -29.90
C VAL A 761 -7.90 -1.69 -30.66
N ASP A 762 -6.82 -2.35 -31.07
CA ASP A 762 -6.86 -3.59 -31.82
C ASP A 762 -7.12 -4.78 -30.88
N HIS A 763 -8.07 -5.63 -31.26
CA HIS A 763 -8.41 -6.88 -30.58
C HIS A 763 -7.66 -8.04 -31.22
N LEU A 764 -6.38 -8.16 -30.88
CA LEU A 764 -5.61 -9.34 -31.25
C LEU A 764 -6.04 -10.57 -30.41
N PRO A 765 -5.98 -11.79 -30.97
CA PRO A 765 -6.32 -13.01 -30.26
C PRO A 765 -5.58 -13.12 -28.93
N LEU A 766 -6.28 -13.55 -27.88
CA LEU A 766 -5.73 -13.82 -26.54
C LEU A 766 -5.15 -12.60 -25.79
N LYS A 767 -5.28 -11.36 -26.32
CA LYS A 767 -4.81 -10.10 -25.71
C LYS A 767 -3.33 -10.12 -25.28
N LEU A 768 -2.50 -10.90 -25.97
CA LEU A 768 -1.07 -11.06 -25.65
C LEU A 768 -0.21 -9.85 -26.06
N LEU A 769 -0.75 -9.03 -26.97
CA LEU A 769 -0.27 -7.73 -27.39
C LEU A 769 -1.52 -6.90 -27.71
N THR A 770 -1.62 -5.70 -27.15
CA THR A 770 -2.75 -4.78 -27.33
C THR A 770 -2.20 -3.49 -27.94
N PRO A 771 -2.25 -3.38 -29.27
CA PRO A 771 -1.94 -2.14 -29.96
C PRO A 771 -3.06 -1.12 -29.71
N ARG A 772 -2.67 0.08 -29.30
CA ARG A 772 -3.53 1.25 -29.24
C ARG A 772 -3.03 2.27 -30.25
N PHE A 773 -3.76 2.44 -31.33
CA PHE A 773 -3.42 3.33 -32.41
C PHE A 773 -4.14 4.67 -32.24
N GLY A 774 -3.44 5.76 -32.49
CA GLY A 774 -4.00 7.10 -32.37
C GLY A 774 -3.34 8.07 -33.35
N ILE A 775 -4.15 8.95 -33.90
CA ILE A 775 -3.73 10.05 -34.76
C ILE A 775 -4.24 11.36 -34.17
N VAL A 776 -3.37 12.36 -34.24
CA VAL A 776 -3.67 13.74 -33.86
C VAL A 776 -3.21 14.66 -34.98
N LEU A 777 -4.09 15.52 -35.45
CA LEU A 777 -3.80 16.60 -36.40
C LEU A 777 -3.77 17.92 -35.62
N LEU A 778 -2.66 18.64 -35.72
CA LEU A 778 -2.51 19.96 -35.11
C LEU A 778 -2.39 21.02 -36.21
N PRO A 779 -3.27 22.04 -36.25
CA PRO A 779 -3.12 23.14 -37.18
C PRO A 779 -1.87 23.96 -36.85
N LEU A 780 -1.11 24.34 -37.89
CA LEU A 780 0.08 25.18 -37.83
C LEU A 780 -0.15 26.49 -38.61
N GLU A 781 0.71 27.48 -38.39
CA GLU A 781 0.70 28.72 -39.18
C GLU A 781 0.96 28.45 -40.67
N GLY A 782 0.21 29.16 -41.53
CA GLY A 782 0.36 29.14 -42.98
C GLY A 782 -0.40 28.03 -43.72
N GLU A 783 -1.61 27.66 -43.26
CA GLU A 783 -2.43 26.56 -43.85
C GLU A 783 -1.69 25.21 -43.88
N ARG A 784 -0.96 24.90 -42.80
CA ARG A 784 -0.24 23.64 -42.64
C ARG A 784 -0.78 22.85 -41.47
N THR A 785 -0.58 21.54 -41.50
CA THR A 785 -1.06 20.62 -40.47
C THR A 785 0.06 19.69 -40.04
N ARG A 786 0.31 19.58 -38.74
CA ARG A 786 1.17 18.54 -38.19
C ARG A 786 0.36 17.26 -37.99
N PHE A 787 0.66 16.25 -38.79
CA PHE A 787 0.12 14.90 -38.63
C PHE A 787 0.98 14.14 -37.62
N ILE A 788 0.37 13.67 -36.53
CA ILE A 788 1.04 12.87 -35.50
C ILE A 788 0.38 11.52 -35.44
N VAL A 789 1.15 10.46 -35.65
CA VAL A 789 0.73 9.07 -35.39
C VAL A 789 1.40 8.59 -34.11
N LYS A 790 0.59 7.97 -33.25
CA LYS A 790 1.00 7.38 -31.98
C LYS A 790 0.50 5.95 -31.93
N GLU A 791 1.37 5.02 -31.58
CA GLU A 791 0.96 3.67 -31.27
C GLU A 791 1.60 3.20 -29.97
N THR A 792 0.75 2.66 -29.09
CA THR A 792 1.18 2.12 -27.81
C THR A 792 0.92 0.64 -27.79
N PHE A 793 1.99 -0.13 -27.57
CA PHE A 793 1.91 -1.58 -27.40
C PHE A 793 2.01 -1.93 -25.93
N GLU A 794 1.01 -2.67 -25.47
CA GLU A 794 0.92 -3.20 -24.11
C GLU A 794 0.65 -4.70 -24.17
N GLY A 795 1.37 -5.51 -23.40
CA GLY A 795 1.04 -6.93 -23.30
C GLY A 795 2.22 -7.84 -23.00
N PRO A 796 1.94 -9.08 -22.58
CA PRO A 796 2.95 -10.03 -22.13
C PRO A 796 3.97 -10.44 -23.21
N LEU A 797 3.69 -10.26 -24.50
CA LEU A 797 4.66 -10.55 -25.58
C LEU A 797 5.68 -9.44 -25.81
N LEU A 798 5.48 -8.24 -25.25
CA LEU A 798 6.30 -7.06 -25.54
C LEU A 798 7.81 -7.22 -25.22
N PRO A 799 8.23 -7.92 -24.16
CA PRO A 799 9.64 -8.21 -23.93
C PRO A 799 10.28 -9.11 -25.01
N VAL A 800 9.46 -9.92 -25.69
CA VAL A 800 9.90 -10.88 -26.71
C VAL A 800 9.89 -10.27 -28.11
N VAL A 801 8.85 -9.51 -28.44
CA VAL A 801 8.66 -8.92 -29.78
C VAL A 801 9.11 -7.45 -29.87
N GLY A 802 9.46 -6.83 -28.75
CA GLY A 802 9.77 -5.41 -28.65
C GLY A 802 10.91 -4.95 -29.56
N TRP A 803 11.98 -5.73 -29.67
CA TRP A 803 13.10 -5.44 -30.58
C TRP A 803 12.69 -5.45 -32.06
N ARG A 804 11.70 -6.29 -32.43
CA ARG A 804 11.13 -6.34 -33.77
C ARG A 804 10.21 -5.15 -34.03
N LEU A 805 9.42 -4.74 -33.04
CA LEU A 805 8.62 -3.52 -33.13
C LEU A 805 9.50 -2.26 -33.25
N ASP A 806 10.61 -2.20 -32.51
CA ASP A 806 11.55 -1.07 -32.56
C ASP A 806 12.20 -0.91 -33.94
N SER A 807 12.41 -2.01 -34.66
CA SER A 807 13.01 -1.99 -36.00
C SER A 807 11.99 -1.80 -37.12
N GLN A 808 10.72 -2.19 -36.91
CA GLN A 808 9.70 -2.18 -37.96
C GLN A 808 8.77 -0.96 -37.91
N MET A 809 8.35 -0.51 -36.73
CA MET A 809 7.29 0.49 -36.62
C MET A 809 7.72 1.92 -37.00
N PRO A 810 8.89 2.45 -36.57
CA PRO A 810 9.28 3.82 -36.91
C PRO A 810 9.37 4.09 -38.43
N PRO A 811 10.00 3.21 -39.25
CA PRO A 811 10.02 3.37 -40.70
C PRO A 811 8.63 3.31 -41.35
N LEU A 812 7.71 2.49 -40.80
CA LEU A 812 6.34 2.35 -41.33
C LEU A 812 5.51 3.61 -41.07
N TYR A 813 5.62 4.22 -39.90
CA TYR A 813 4.92 5.48 -39.61
C TYR A 813 5.45 6.65 -40.42
N GLU A 814 6.76 6.70 -40.64
CA GLU A 814 7.37 7.68 -41.53
C GLU A 814 6.87 7.51 -42.97
N ALA A 815 6.81 6.26 -43.46
CA ALA A 815 6.26 5.96 -44.78
C ALA A 815 4.78 6.34 -44.89
N MET A 816 3.97 6.06 -43.86
CA MET A 816 2.55 6.43 -43.83
C MET A 816 2.36 7.94 -43.85
N GLY A 817 3.14 8.70 -43.06
CA GLY A 817 3.09 10.16 -43.06
C GLY A 817 3.46 10.77 -44.41
N LYS A 818 4.52 10.26 -45.06
CA LYS A 818 4.93 10.71 -46.41
C LYS A 818 3.90 10.38 -47.47
N ALA A 819 3.30 9.19 -47.42
CA ALA A 819 2.27 8.79 -48.37
C ALA A 819 0.99 9.62 -48.22
N LEU A 820 0.58 9.95 -46.99
CA LEU A 820 -0.52 10.87 -46.74
C LEU A 820 -0.24 12.26 -47.31
N ALA A 821 0.97 12.80 -47.09
CA ALA A 821 1.34 14.10 -47.64
C ALA A 821 1.28 14.13 -49.17
N GLN A 822 1.76 13.07 -49.84
CA GLN A 822 1.68 12.94 -51.30
C GLN A 822 0.24 12.82 -51.78
N GLU A 823 -0.60 12.09 -51.06
CA GLU A 823 -2.00 11.91 -51.43
C GLU A 823 -2.82 13.18 -51.23
N VAL A 824 -2.54 13.95 -50.17
CA VAL A 824 -3.10 15.29 -49.96
C VAL A 824 -2.70 16.22 -51.11
N GLU A 825 -1.45 16.19 -51.56
CA GLU A 825 -0.99 17.00 -52.70
C GLU A 825 -1.67 16.61 -54.02
N LYS A 826 -1.88 15.31 -54.28
CA LYS A 826 -2.64 14.87 -55.47
C LYS A 826 -4.10 15.33 -55.44
N ASN A 827 -4.75 15.26 -54.29
CA ASN A 827 -6.14 15.71 -54.13
C ASN A 827 -6.26 17.24 -54.22
N LYS A 828 -5.18 18.00 -53.95
CA LYS A 828 -5.10 19.45 -54.21
C LYS A 828 -4.98 19.83 -55.68
N ILE A 829 -4.37 18.97 -56.51
CA ILE A 829 -4.18 19.20 -57.95
C ILE A 829 -5.45 18.83 -58.76
N THR A 830 -6.34 18.02 -58.17
CA THR A 830 -7.57 17.51 -58.80
C THR A 830 -8.86 18.20 -58.33
N ALA A 831 -8.80 18.99 -57.25
CA ALA A 831 -9.83 19.94 -56.80
C ALA A 831 -9.60 21.32 -57.40
#